data_AF-A0A1A2NNY2-F1
#
_entry.id   AF-A0A1A2NNY2-F1
#
_cell.length_a   1.000
_cell.length_b   1.000
_cell.length_c   1.000
_cell.angle_alpha   90.00
_cell.angle_beta   90.00
_cell.angle_gamma   90.00
#
_symmetry.space_group_name_H-M   'P 1'
#
loop_
_entity.id
_entity.type
_entity.pdbx_description
1 polymer ?
#
loop_
_entity_poly.entity_id
_entity_poly.type
_entity_poly.pdbx_seq_one_letter_code
_entity_poly.pdbx_strand_id
1 'polypeptide(L)'
;MLPSLSVSRSALGGSPDPRVRPLGWPAVAYSTSVRLSSWAGVAIVLLLFGIGAWRRRWISDDGLIVLRTVRNLLAGNGPVFNAGERVEANTSTAWTYLMYVGSWLGGPVRMEYVALTFALALSLAGVALLMFGATRLYAPGLQGRRALLLPAGALVYIAVPPARDFATSGLESGLVLAYLGLLWWMLVCWSQALRMPRSRARGTRFTAALAFVAGCSVLVRPELALIGGGVLIMLLIAARDWRPRALILVAGGALPVAYQIFRMGYYALLVPGTALAKDAAGDKWSQGMIYLANFNAPYALWVPAVLLTALGAALWVGAAVRYRPRRPVPRGVGTWARLVQSPGAVVCFFVLSGVLQGAYWIRQGGDFMHGRVLLAPLFCLLAPVAVIPVQLPDGARFHREAGYPLSGAVGLLWLAVAGWALWAANSPGMGYDATRVTYSGIVDERRFYSQATGHAHPLTAADYLGYPRMRAVLTTIAATPDGALLLPSGNYDQWDVVPVILPPPPGIGVPEHPDDGGPHTVFFTNLGMLGMNTGLDVRLLDQIGLANPIAAHTERLEHGRIGHDKDLFRDWVVADGPWAKWYPLIPGYLDQDWIAQAEAALRCPDTAAVLGSVRAPMGPRRFLSNVLHSASYTRYRIDRVPRDELIRCGLAVPEPTRPPYTGMPPDVP
;
A
#
# COMPACT_ATOMS: atom_id res chain seq x y z
N MET A 1 82.19 -1.64 18.92
CA MET A 1 81.64 -0.33 18.54
C MET A 1 80.55 -0.56 17.51
N LEU A 2 79.27 -0.37 17.91
CA LEU A 2 77.98 -0.29 17.17
C LEU A 2 77.67 -1.28 16.01
N PRO A 3 76.40 -1.61 15.68
CA PRO A 3 75.12 -1.41 16.40
C PRO A 3 74.26 -2.69 16.52
N SER A 4 73.39 -2.76 17.53
CA SER A 4 72.35 -3.79 17.65
C SER A 4 71.05 -3.36 16.97
N LEU A 5 70.50 -4.26 16.16
CA LEU A 5 69.35 -4.05 15.28
C LEU A 5 68.03 -3.90 16.04
N SER A 6 67.30 -2.84 15.69
CA SER A 6 65.88 -2.65 15.96
C SER A 6 65.02 -3.50 15.01
N VAL A 7 64.06 -4.26 15.55
CA VAL A 7 62.85 -4.63 14.81
C VAL A 7 61.64 -4.37 15.70
N SER A 8 60.85 -3.37 15.31
CA SER A 8 59.54 -3.05 15.87
C SER A 8 58.54 -4.14 15.52
N ARG A 9 57.83 -4.68 16.52
CA ARG A 9 56.54 -5.34 16.32
C ARG A 9 55.45 -4.49 16.97
N SER A 10 54.75 -3.73 16.15
CA SER A 10 53.44 -3.15 16.47
C SER A 10 52.43 -4.29 16.63
N ALA A 11 52.15 -4.68 17.87
CA ALA A 11 51.04 -5.55 18.25
C ALA A 11 49.72 -4.77 18.00
N LEU A 12 48.92 -5.19 17.01
CA LEU A 12 47.81 -6.13 17.12
C LEU A 12 46.56 -5.53 17.78
N GLY A 13 45.45 -5.66 17.07
CA GLY A 13 44.15 -5.12 17.42
C GLY A 13 43.70 -5.60 18.80
N GLY A 14 43.21 -4.64 19.59
CA GLY A 14 42.61 -4.94 20.88
C GLY A 14 41.44 -5.89 20.72
N SER A 15 41.60 -7.12 21.22
CA SER A 15 40.49 -8.00 21.52
C SER A 15 39.56 -7.31 22.52
N PRO A 16 38.23 -7.44 22.40
CA PRO A 16 37.33 -6.91 23.40
C PRO A 16 37.56 -7.67 24.72
N ASP A 17 37.80 -6.94 25.81
CA ASP A 17 37.91 -7.49 27.16
C ASP A 17 36.71 -8.42 27.48
N PRO A 18 36.92 -9.72 27.70
CA PRO A 18 35.86 -10.69 27.97
C PRO A 18 35.13 -10.44 29.31
N ARG A 19 35.63 -9.53 30.16
CA ARG A 19 34.99 -9.17 31.45
C ARG A 19 33.90 -8.10 31.32
N VAL A 20 33.70 -7.53 30.13
CA VAL A 20 32.74 -6.42 29.91
C VAL A 20 31.55 -6.90 29.10
N ARG A 21 30.46 -7.28 29.78
CA ARG A 21 29.20 -7.64 29.14
C ARG A 21 28.65 -6.46 28.32
N PRO A 22 28.17 -6.67 27.08
CA PRO A 22 27.41 -5.65 26.36
C PRO A 22 26.20 -5.25 27.21
N LEU A 23 25.93 -3.95 27.33
CA LEU A 23 24.74 -3.47 28.05
C LEU A 23 23.50 -4.18 27.49
N GLY A 24 22.80 -4.90 28.37
CA GLY A 24 21.46 -5.42 28.10
C GLY A 24 20.51 -4.27 27.76
N TRP A 25 19.43 -4.59 27.07
CA TRP A 25 18.38 -3.61 26.83
C TRP A 25 17.68 -3.29 28.17
N PRO A 26 17.48 -2.00 28.53
CA PRO A 26 17.76 -0.79 27.75
C PRO A 26 19.16 -0.19 27.98
N ALA A 27 19.81 0.26 26.90
CA ALA A 27 21.14 0.91 26.91
C ALA A 27 21.19 2.30 27.56
N VAL A 28 20.05 2.83 28.04
CA VAL A 28 19.91 4.14 28.67
C VAL A 28 19.08 3.99 29.94
N ALA A 29 19.64 4.36 31.09
CA ALA A 29 18.91 4.37 32.36
C ALA A 29 17.96 5.58 32.40
N TYR A 30 16.66 5.29 32.36
CA TYR A 30 15.58 6.26 32.51
C TYR A 30 15.22 6.46 33.98
N SER A 31 14.70 7.62 34.35
CA SER A 31 13.99 7.79 35.61
C SER A 31 12.72 6.91 35.62
N THR A 32 12.23 6.57 36.81
CA THR A 32 10.98 5.81 36.98
C THR A 32 9.80 6.50 36.29
N SER A 33 9.73 7.84 36.37
CA SER A 33 8.68 8.64 35.71
C SER A 33 8.67 8.48 34.20
N VAL A 34 9.84 8.51 33.55
CA VAL A 34 9.97 8.38 32.09
C VAL A 34 9.61 6.97 31.63
N ARG A 35 10.01 5.94 32.39
CA ARG A 35 9.65 4.54 32.07
C ARG A 35 8.16 4.32 32.18
N LEU A 36 7.57 4.69 33.32
CA LEU A 36 6.14 4.49 33.56
C LEU A 36 5.29 5.28 32.57
N SER A 37 5.60 6.57 32.36
CA SER A 37 4.85 7.39 31.38
C SER A 37 5.00 6.89 29.95
N SER A 38 6.18 6.40 29.53
CA SER A 38 6.34 5.80 28.20
C SER A 38 5.49 4.55 28.02
N TRP A 39 5.53 3.62 28.97
CA TRP A 39 4.77 2.36 28.87
C TRP A 39 3.28 2.60 29.00
N ALA A 40 2.85 3.44 29.95
CA ALA A 40 1.45 3.83 30.10
C ALA A 40 0.94 4.56 28.85
N GLY A 41 1.71 5.51 28.31
CA GLY A 41 1.36 6.24 27.10
C GLY A 41 1.16 5.31 25.91
N VAL A 42 2.09 4.38 25.68
CA VAL A 42 1.95 3.37 24.61
C VAL A 42 0.72 2.49 24.86
N ALA A 43 0.55 1.95 26.06
CA ALA A 43 -0.58 1.07 26.38
C ALA A 43 -1.93 1.78 26.18
N ILE A 44 -2.07 3.03 26.63
CA ILE A 44 -3.29 3.83 26.47
C ILE A 44 -3.56 4.13 25.00
N VAL A 45 -2.56 4.59 24.24
CA VAL A 45 -2.73 4.88 22.80
C VAL A 45 -3.12 3.62 22.03
N LEU A 46 -2.47 2.48 22.30
CA LEU A 46 -2.80 1.22 21.64
C LEU A 46 -4.19 0.72 22.02
N LEU A 47 -4.60 0.88 23.28
CA LEU A 47 -5.94 0.53 23.73
C LEU A 47 -7.00 1.39 23.03
N LEU A 48 -6.82 2.71 23.01
CA LEU A 48 -7.74 3.64 22.35
C LEU A 48 -7.81 3.38 20.84
N PHE A 49 -6.67 3.16 20.20
CA PHE A 49 -6.62 2.87 18.77
C PHE A 49 -7.23 1.51 18.44
N GLY A 50 -6.93 0.48 19.24
CA GLY A 50 -7.50 -0.85 19.09
C GLY A 50 -9.01 -0.87 19.27
N ILE A 51 -9.53 -0.18 20.30
CA ILE A 51 -10.99 -0.02 20.49
C ILE A 51 -11.60 0.75 19.31
N GLY A 52 -10.96 1.84 18.88
CA GLY A 52 -11.41 2.67 17.76
C GLY A 52 -11.47 1.90 16.43
N ALA A 53 -10.44 1.10 16.15
CA ALA A 53 -10.37 0.22 14.98
C ALA A 53 -11.40 -0.91 15.07
N TRP A 54 -11.53 -1.56 16.22
CA TRP A 54 -12.48 -2.67 16.42
C TRP A 54 -13.94 -2.24 16.27
N ARG A 55 -14.29 -1.07 16.82
CA ARG A 55 -15.62 -0.44 16.65
C ARG A 55 -15.91 -0.01 15.23
N ARG A 56 -14.90 0.03 14.35
CA ARG A 56 -15.02 0.43 12.95
C ARG A 56 -14.59 -0.68 12.00
N ARG A 57 -14.48 -1.91 12.50
CA ARG A 57 -14.00 -3.05 11.72
C ARG A 57 -14.83 -3.28 10.46
N TRP A 58 -14.14 -3.56 9.37
CA TRP A 58 -14.69 -3.87 8.04
C TRP A 58 -13.55 -4.43 7.17
N ILE A 59 -13.90 -5.16 6.11
CA ILE A 59 -12.98 -5.46 5.01
C ILE A 59 -13.45 -4.72 3.78
N SER A 60 -12.55 -4.11 3.02
CA SER A 60 -12.87 -3.44 1.75
C SER A 60 -13.01 -4.44 0.61
N ASP A 61 -13.72 -4.06 -0.45
CA ASP A 61 -13.77 -4.84 -1.69
C ASP A 61 -12.34 -5.05 -2.25
N ASP A 62 -11.53 -4.00 -2.33
CA ASP A 62 -10.10 -4.09 -2.70
C ASP A 62 -9.33 -5.09 -1.80
N GLY A 63 -9.66 -5.16 -0.50
CA GLY A 63 -9.04 -6.11 0.44
C GLY A 63 -9.37 -7.57 0.12
N LEU A 64 -10.58 -7.85 -0.39
CA LEU A 64 -11.01 -9.18 -0.80
C LEU A 64 -10.31 -9.66 -2.09
N ILE A 65 -9.84 -8.75 -2.95
CA ILE A 65 -9.09 -9.09 -4.18
C ILE A 65 -7.83 -9.90 -3.84
N VAL A 66 -7.10 -9.47 -2.81
CA VAL A 66 -5.90 -10.16 -2.32
C VAL A 66 -6.23 -11.59 -1.90
N LEU A 67 -7.37 -11.79 -1.24
CA LEU A 67 -7.78 -13.11 -0.74
C LEU A 67 -8.14 -14.07 -1.88
N ARG A 68 -8.73 -13.61 -2.99
CA ARG A 68 -8.92 -14.47 -4.17
C ARG A 68 -7.58 -14.91 -4.75
N THR A 69 -6.60 -14.01 -4.82
CA THR A 69 -5.23 -14.37 -5.27
C THR A 69 -4.61 -15.42 -4.35
N VAL A 70 -4.82 -15.30 -3.04
CA VAL A 70 -4.35 -16.27 -2.05
C VAL A 70 -5.06 -17.63 -2.20
N ARG A 71 -6.37 -17.64 -2.50
CA ARG A 71 -7.11 -18.87 -2.83
C ARG A 71 -6.49 -19.58 -4.05
N ASN A 72 -6.17 -18.86 -5.11
CA ASN A 72 -5.47 -19.42 -6.28
C ASN A 72 -4.08 -19.96 -5.95
N LEU A 73 -3.31 -19.24 -5.12
CA LEU A 73 -2.00 -19.71 -4.65
C LEU A 73 -2.11 -21.02 -3.87
N LEU A 74 -3.07 -21.12 -2.94
CA LEU A 74 -3.30 -22.31 -2.14
C LEU A 74 -3.83 -23.48 -2.98
N ALA A 75 -4.58 -23.21 -4.05
CA ALA A 75 -5.05 -24.20 -5.01
C ALA A 75 -3.98 -24.65 -6.02
N GLY A 76 -2.81 -24.02 -6.04
CA GLY A 76 -1.72 -24.36 -6.97
C GLY A 76 -1.78 -23.65 -8.34
N ASN A 77 -2.73 -22.72 -8.54
CA ASN A 77 -2.88 -21.96 -9.78
C ASN A 77 -1.82 -20.84 -9.95
N GLY A 78 -1.03 -20.58 -8.89
CA GLY A 78 -0.02 -19.53 -8.85
C GLY A 78 -0.54 -18.18 -8.31
N PRO A 79 0.32 -17.14 -8.22
CA PRO A 79 -0.04 -15.82 -7.71
C PRO A 79 -0.84 -15.01 -8.74
N VAL A 80 -2.04 -15.49 -9.06
CA VAL A 80 -2.94 -14.93 -10.08
C VAL A 80 -4.34 -14.70 -9.55
N PHE A 81 -5.07 -13.76 -10.15
CA PHE A 81 -6.47 -13.50 -9.79
C PHE A 81 -7.45 -14.46 -10.51
N ASN A 82 -7.16 -14.76 -11.78
CA ASN A 82 -7.86 -15.76 -12.58
C ASN A 82 -6.88 -16.89 -12.93
N ALA A 83 -7.29 -18.14 -12.76
CA ALA A 83 -6.49 -19.28 -13.18
C ALA A 83 -6.21 -19.20 -14.70
N GLY A 84 -4.98 -19.53 -15.11
CA GLY A 84 -4.56 -19.48 -16.52
C GLY A 84 -4.12 -18.10 -17.04
N GLU A 85 -4.39 -17.00 -16.33
CA GLU A 85 -3.95 -15.65 -16.70
C GLU A 85 -3.00 -15.04 -15.68
N ARG A 86 -1.75 -14.80 -16.10
CA ARG A 86 -0.73 -14.23 -15.21
C ARG A 86 -0.81 -12.72 -15.14
N VAL A 87 -1.82 -12.21 -14.43
CA VAL A 87 -2.00 -10.78 -14.12
C VAL A 87 -1.74 -10.53 -12.64
N GLU A 88 -0.87 -9.55 -12.34
CA GLU A 88 -0.56 -9.12 -10.97
C GLU A 88 -1.61 -8.11 -10.48
N ALA A 89 -2.74 -8.62 -9.99
CA ALA A 89 -3.87 -7.81 -9.49
C ALA A 89 -3.60 -7.13 -8.14
N ASN A 90 -2.53 -7.51 -7.43
CA ASN A 90 -2.22 -6.98 -6.10
C ASN A 90 -1.05 -5.99 -6.16
N THR A 91 -1.20 -4.85 -5.49
CA THR A 91 -0.12 -3.84 -5.41
C THR A 91 0.98 -4.24 -4.43
N SER A 92 0.60 -4.85 -3.30
CA SER A 92 1.52 -5.20 -2.21
C SER A 92 1.89 -6.68 -2.24
N THR A 93 3.09 -6.97 -2.74
CA THR A 93 3.67 -8.31 -2.76
C THR A 93 3.78 -8.90 -1.35
N ALA A 94 4.37 -8.13 -0.42
CA ALA A 94 4.60 -8.58 0.94
C ALA A 94 3.29 -8.87 1.69
N TRP A 95 2.25 -8.05 1.46
CA TRP A 95 0.93 -8.31 2.03
C TRP A 95 0.28 -9.58 1.48
N THR A 96 0.36 -9.81 0.16
CA THR A 96 -0.17 -11.01 -0.49
C THR A 96 0.45 -12.29 0.09
N TYR A 97 1.78 -12.34 0.18
CA TYR A 97 2.46 -13.52 0.72
C TYR A 97 2.28 -13.66 2.25
N LEU A 98 2.13 -12.55 2.98
CA LEU A 98 1.75 -12.61 4.39
C LEU A 98 0.36 -13.23 4.58
N MET A 99 -0.62 -12.85 3.74
CA MET A 99 -1.96 -13.46 3.76
C MET A 99 -1.91 -14.94 3.38
N TYR A 100 -1.09 -15.31 2.40
CA TYR A 100 -0.87 -16.71 2.02
C TYR A 100 -0.33 -17.54 3.20
N VAL A 101 0.76 -17.09 3.83
CA VAL A 101 1.35 -17.82 4.98
C VAL A 101 0.38 -17.87 6.16
N GLY A 102 -0.31 -16.76 6.45
CA GLY A 102 -1.31 -16.73 7.53
C GLY A 102 -2.50 -17.65 7.29
N SER A 103 -3.00 -17.70 6.06
CA SER A 103 -4.14 -18.55 5.69
C SER A 103 -3.73 -20.02 5.67
N TRP A 104 -2.52 -20.32 5.21
CA TRP A 104 -1.95 -21.67 5.26
C TRP A 104 -1.78 -22.16 6.71
N LEU A 105 -1.20 -21.34 7.59
CA LEU A 105 -1.05 -21.66 9.02
C LEU A 105 -2.40 -21.68 9.78
N GLY A 106 -3.34 -20.85 9.35
CA GLY A 106 -4.68 -20.74 9.94
C GLY A 106 -5.58 -21.93 9.60
N GLY A 107 -5.24 -22.74 8.60
CA GLY A 107 -5.96 -23.94 8.20
C GLY A 107 -7.44 -23.67 7.91
N PRO A 108 -8.38 -24.12 8.77
CA PRO A 108 -9.82 -23.95 8.55
C PRO A 108 -10.34 -22.54 8.86
N VAL A 109 -9.52 -21.65 9.42
CA VAL A 109 -9.95 -20.27 9.72
C VAL A 109 -10.22 -19.51 8.41
N ARG A 110 -11.37 -18.81 8.34
CA ARG A 110 -11.69 -17.96 7.19
C ARG A 110 -10.60 -16.91 6.96
N MET A 111 -10.16 -16.77 5.71
CA MET A 111 -9.05 -15.88 5.32
C MET A 111 -9.32 -14.41 5.68
N GLU A 112 -10.59 -14.00 5.69
CA GLU A 112 -10.98 -12.64 6.09
C GLU A 112 -10.66 -12.34 7.56
N TYR A 113 -10.75 -13.33 8.45
CA TYR A 113 -10.35 -13.18 9.85
C TYR A 113 -8.83 -13.15 10.02
N VAL A 114 -8.10 -13.89 9.18
CA VAL A 114 -6.63 -13.78 9.10
C VAL A 114 -6.24 -12.36 8.69
N ALA A 115 -6.86 -11.83 7.64
CA ALA A 115 -6.63 -10.47 7.16
C ALA A 115 -6.96 -9.41 8.23
N LEU A 116 -8.11 -9.53 8.88
CA LEU A 116 -8.50 -8.66 10.00
C LEU A 116 -7.44 -8.67 11.11
N THR A 117 -7.00 -9.85 11.51
CA THR A 117 -6.05 -10.03 12.62
C THR A 117 -4.70 -9.41 12.28
N PHE A 118 -4.16 -9.70 11.09
CA PHE A 118 -2.88 -9.13 10.66
C PHE A 118 -2.95 -7.62 10.42
N ALA A 119 -4.01 -7.12 9.79
CA ALA A 119 -4.18 -5.69 9.58
C ALA A 119 -4.21 -4.93 10.91
N LEU A 120 -4.97 -5.43 11.88
CA LEU A 120 -5.08 -4.82 13.20
C LEU A 120 -3.76 -4.93 13.98
N ALA A 121 -3.16 -6.12 14.05
CA ALA A 121 -1.93 -6.36 14.79
C ALA A 121 -0.77 -5.51 14.26
N LEU A 122 -0.62 -5.42 12.93
CA LEU A 122 0.43 -4.60 12.30
C LEU A 122 0.16 -3.10 12.46
N SER A 123 -1.10 -2.67 12.41
CA SER A 123 -1.46 -1.26 12.69
C SER A 123 -1.08 -0.86 14.11
N LEU A 124 -1.42 -1.70 15.11
CA LEU A 124 -1.03 -1.50 16.51
C LEU A 124 0.49 -1.52 16.67
N ALA A 125 1.18 -2.49 16.06
CA ALA A 125 2.64 -2.59 16.11
C ALA A 125 3.32 -1.36 15.49
N GLY A 126 2.79 -0.84 14.37
CA GLY A 126 3.28 0.37 13.73
C GLY A 126 3.22 1.58 14.66
N VAL A 127 2.06 1.85 15.28
CA VAL A 127 1.90 2.94 16.23
C VAL A 127 2.82 2.75 17.45
N ALA A 128 2.95 1.52 17.96
CA ALA A 128 3.87 1.23 19.07
C ALA A 128 5.33 1.54 18.71
N LEU A 129 5.79 1.09 17.54
CA LEU A 129 7.15 1.32 17.04
C LEU A 129 7.41 2.80 16.74
N LEU A 130 6.42 3.53 16.25
CA LEU A 130 6.46 4.98 16.09
C LEU A 130 6.78 5.67 17.42
N MET A 131 6.01 5.34 18.46
CA MET A 131 6.16 5.88 19.81
C MET A 131 7.49 5.46 20.43
N PHE A 132 7.90 4.20 20.30
CA PHE A 132 9.20 3.73 20.78
C PHE A 132 10.37 4.41 20.08
N GLY A 133 10.26 4.68 18.77
CA GLY A 133 11.24 5.44 18.01
C GLY A 133 11.36 6.88 18.50
N ALA A 134 10.24 7.56 18.78
CA ALA A 134 10.22 8.90 19.36
C ALA A 134 10.78 8.92 20.79
N THR A 135 10.36 7.99 21.66
CA THR A 135 10.95 7.82 23.00
C THR A 135 12.46 7.61 22.91
N ARG A 136 12.91 6.79 21.96
CA ARG A 136 14.33 6.54 21.73
C ARG A 136 15.06 7.79 21.24
N LEU A 137 14.43 8.62 20.40
CA LEU A 137 14.99 9.87 19.89
C LEU A 137 15.36 10.81 21.03
N TYR A 138 14.47 10.98 22.01
CA TYR A 138 14.68 11.87 23.16
C TYR A 138 15.51 11.26 24.29
N ALA A 139 15.69 9.93 24.31
CA ALA A 139 16.36 9.20 25.39
C ALA A 139 17.73 9.78 25.84
N PRO A 140 18.66 10.17 24.94
CA PRO A 140 19.94 10.73 25.36
C PRO A 140 19.82 12.04 26.16
N GLY A 141 18.79 12.86 25.88
CA GLY A 141 18.55 14.14 26.55
C GLY A 141 17.84 14.02 27.91
N LEU A 142 17.27 12.83 28.19
CA LEU A 142 16.51 12.53 29.41
C LEU A 142 17.36 11.84 30.51
N GLN A 143 18.62 11.53 30.23
CA GLN A 143 19.52 10.88 31.18
C GLN A 143 19.74 11.72 32.45
N GLY A 144 19.25 11.21 33.57
CA GLY A 144 19.37 11.83 34.90
C GLY A 144 18.41 13.00 35.15
N ARG A 145 17.32 13.11 34.38
CA ARG A 145 16.28 14.15 34.53
C ARG A 145 14.92 13.52 34.79
N ARG A 146 14.07 14.13 35.62
CA ARG A 146 12.65 13.75 35.70
C ARG A 146 11.86 14.41 34.57
N ALA A 147 11.17 13.58 33.80
CA ALA A 147 10.26 14.01 32.75
C ALA A 147 9.09 13.02 32.62
N LEU A 148 8.02 13.47 31.99
CA LEU A 148 6.92 12.66 31.52
C LEU A 148 6.98 12.58 30.00
N LEU A 149 6.79 11.39 29.46
CA LEU A 149 6.63 11.18 28.03
C LEU A 149 5.15 11.11 27.71
N LEU A 150 4.65 12.12 26.99
CA LEU A 150 3.24 12.23 26.64
C LEU A 150 3.05 11.98 25.14
N PRO A 151 2.04 11.19 24.72
CA PRO A 151 1.75 10.99 23.30
C PRO A 151 1.20 12.28 22.70
N ALA A 152 1.75 12.76 21.58
CA ALA A 152 1.25 13.95 20.90
C ALA A 152 0.91 13.63 19.45
N GLY A 153 1.92 13.42 18.59
CA GLY A 153 1.68 12.99 17.22
C GLY A 153 0.93 11.66 17.12
N ALA A 154 1.16 10.74 18.07
CA ALA A 154 0.41 9.49 18.12
C ALA A 154 -1.09 9.72 18.37
N LEU A 155 -1.46 10.69 19.23
CA LEU A 155 -2.87 11.07 19.44
C LEU A 155 -3.49 11.61 18.16
N VAL A 156 -2.73 12.41 17.39
CA VAL A 156 -3.21 12.96 16.12
C VAL A 156 -3.55 11.85 15.13
N TYR A 157 -2.64 10.88 14.98
CA TYR A 157 -2.88 9.76 14.06
C TYR A 157 -4.13 8.95 14.45
N ILE A 158 -4.26 8.54 15.72
CA ILE A 158 -5.35 7.65 16.14
C ILE A 158 -6.71 8.36 16.24
N ALA A 159 -6.74 9.69 16.34
CA ALA A 159 -7.96 10.47 16.39
C ALA A 159 -8.65 10.53 15.01
N VAL A 160 -7.88 10.52 13.93
CA VAL A 160 -8.41 10.66 12.57
C VAL A 160 -9.25 9.43 12.19
N PRO A 161 -10.54 9.60 11.81
CA PRO A 161 -11.43 8.49 11.44
C PRO A 161 -10.86 7.54 10.37
N PRO A 162 -10.32 8.01 9.22
CA PRO A 162 -9.65 7.14 8.25
C PRO A 162 -8.56 6.23 8.84
N ALA A 163 -7.75 6.71 9.79
CA ALA A 163 -6.69 5.90 10.39
C ALA A 163 -7.25 4.68 11.15
N ARG A 164 -8.43 4.82 11.74
CA ARG A 164 -9.15 3.73 12.44
C ARG A 164 -9.87 2.81 11.46
N ASP A 165 -10.42 3.36 10.37
CA ASP A 165 -11.07 2.57 9.32
C ASP A 165 -10.06 1.66 8.60
N PHE A 166 -8.93 2.22 8.17
CA PHE A 166 -7.93 1.44 7.43
C PHE A 166 -7.12 0.47 8.30
N ALA A 167 -7.22 0.57 9.62
CA ALA A 167 -6.57 -0.37 10.56
C ALA A 167 -7.07 -1.81 10.43
N THR A 168 -8.25 -2.02 9.84
CA THR A 168 -8.87 -3.35 9.70
C THR A 168 -9.34 -3.68 8.28
N SER A 169 -9.22 -2.74 7.34
CA SER A 169 -9.76 -2.78 5.95
C SER A 169 -9.40 -3.98 5.06
N GLY A 170 -8.55 -4.90 5.52
CA GLY A 170 -7.98 -6.01 4.72
C GLY A 170 -6.89 -5.58 3.72
N LEU A 171 -6.61 -4.28 3.61
CA LEU A 171 -5.52 -3.73 2.81
C LEU A 171 -4.19 -3.78 3.56
N GLU A 172 -3.10 -3.54 2.83
CA GLU A 172 -1.73 -3.49 3.32
C GLU A 172 -1.43 -2.32 4.28
N SER A 173 -2.42 -1.46 4.56
CA SER A 173 -2.27 -0.25 5.39
C SER A 173 -1.59 -0.56 6.73
N GLY A 174 -2.00 -1.62 7.42
CA GLY A 174 -1.35 -2.03 8.68
C GLY A 174 0.12 -2.41 8.50
N LEU A 175 0.45 -3.13 7.42
CA LEU A 175 1.83 -3.49 7.08
C LEU A 175 2.68 -2.25 6.76
N VAL A 176 2.13 -1.26 6.06
CA VAL A 176 2.80 0.03 5.79
C VAL A 176 3.15 0.74 7.10
N LEU A 177 2.24 0.80 8.06
CA LEU A 177 2.49 1.44 9.36
C LEU A 177 3.53 0.68 10.17
N ALA A 178 3.43 -0.64 10.24
CA ALA A 178 4.43 -1.49 10.89
C ALA A 178 5.82 -1.29 10.29
N TYR A 179 5.89 -1.26 8.95
CA TYR A 179 7.11 -1.02 8.20
C TYR A 179 7.73 0.34 8.51
N LEU A 180 6.96 1.43 8.38
CA LEU A 180 7.44 2.79 8.62
C LEU A 180 7.85 2.99 10.08
N GLY A 181 7.06 2.46 11.02
CA GLY A 181 7.37 2.50 12.45
C GLY A 181 8.66 1.74 12.79
N LEU A 182 8.84 0.55 12.23
CA LEU A 182 10.06 -0.25 12.39
C LEU A 182 11.27 0.49 11.81
N LEU A 183 11.16 0.99 10.58
CA LEU A 183 12.23 1.71 9.89
C LEU A 183 12.65 2.97 10.68
N TRP A 184 11.67 3.74 11.15
CA TRP A 184 11.89 4.90 12.03
C TRP A 184 12.66 4.51 13.28
N TRP A 185 12.17 3.53 14.04
CA TRP A 185 12.80 3.09 15.27
C TRP A 185 14.23 2.57 15.04
N MET A 186 14.45 1.77 13.99
CA MET A 186 15.77 1.26 13.65
C MET A 186 16.74 2.37 13.24
N LEU A 187 16.28 3.38 12.48
CA LEU A 187 17.11 4.52 12.09
C LEU A 187 17.46 5.43 13.25
N VAL A 188 16.52 5.66 14.18
CA VAL A 188 16.83 6.39 15.41
C VAL A 188 17.90 5.62 16.21
N CYS A 189 17.78 4.30 16.33
CA CYS A 189 18.80 3.47 16.98
C CYS A 189 20.16 3.54 16.27
N TRP A 190 20.17 3.50 14.94
CA TRP A 190 21.36 3.61 14.09
C TRP A 190 22.05 4.97 14.21
N SER A 191 21.28 6.07 14.19
CA SER A 191 21.81 7.44 14.26
C SER A 191 22.51 7.76 15.59
N GLN A 192 22.08 7.09 16.66
CA GLN A 192 22.66 7.24 17.99
C GLN A 192 23.86 6.31 18.22
N ALA A 193 24.04 5.27 17.39
CA ALA A 193 25.04 4.23 17.60
C ALA A 193 26.47 4.77 17.66
N LEU A 194 26.81 5.80 16.86
CA LEU A 194 28.15 6.43 16.89
C LEU A 194 28.51 7.03 18.25
N ARG A 195 27.52 7.52 18.99
CA ARG A 195 27.70 8.21 20.28
C ARG A 195 27.55 7.24 21.47
N MET A 196 27.23 5.97 21.18
CA MET A 196 27.03 4.91 22.17
C MET A 196 27.93 3.71 21.83
N PRO A 197 29.20 3.69 22.29
CA PRO A 197 30.19 2.68 21.91
C PRO A 197 29.77 1.22 22.15
N ARG A 198 28.88 0.99 23.12
CA ARG A 198 28.35 -0.33 23.51
C ARG A 198 27.00 -0.67 22.85
N SER A 199 26.53 0.13 21.88
CA SER A 199 25.25 -0.11 21.22
C SER A 199 25.32 -1.29 20.26
N ARG A 200 24.37 -2.24 20.40
CA ARG A 200 24.18 -3.33 19.42
C ARG A 200 23.86 -2.83 18.01
N ALA A 201 23.31 -1.61 17.91
CA ALA A 201 22.99 -0.98 16.62
C ALA A 201 24.24 -0.58 15.79
N ARG A 202 25.45 -0.73 16.35
CA ARG A 202 26.72 -0.57 15.62
C ARG A 202 27.16 -1.85 14.90
N GLY A 203 26.57 -3.00 15.24
CA GLY A 203 26.99 -4.30 14.72
C GLY A 203 26.62 -4.52 13.26
N THR A 204 27.41 -5.37 12.58
CA THR A 204 27.18 -5.81 11.19
C THR A 204 25.79 -6.40 11.00
N ARG A 205 25.32 -7.22 11.96
CA ARG A 205 23.98 -7.83 11.91
C ARG A 205 22.86 -6.80 11.91
N PHE A 206 22.96 -5.75 12.72
CA PHE A 206 21.96 -4.69 12.75
C PHE A 206 21.96 -3.89 11.45
N THR A 207 23.15 -3.62 10.90
CA THR A 207 23.27 -2.93 9.60
C THR A 207 22.66 -3.74 8.47
N ALA A 208 22.92 -5.06 8.44
CA ALA A 208 22.30 -5.97 7.48
C ALA A 208 20.77 -6.01 7.63
N ALA A 209 20.27 -6.11 8.87
CA ALA A 209 18.83 -6.09 9.14
C ALA A 209 18.17 -4.77 8.73
N LEU A 210 18.80 -3.62 9.01
CA LEU A 210 18.29 -2.32 8.58
C LEU A 210 18.31 -2.19 7.06
N ALA A 211 19.37 -2.65 6.39
CA ALA A 211 19.44 -2.66 4.93
C ALA A 211 18.35 -3.57 4.32
N PHE A 212 18.13 -4.76 4.89
CA PHE A 212 17.06 -5.68 4.47
C PHE A 212 15.67 -5.05 4.63
N VAL A 213 15.38 -4.47 5.81
CA VAL A 213 14.12 -3.76 6.04
C VAL A 213 13.98 -2.59 5.06
N ALA A 214 15.00 -1.77 4.86
CA ALA A 214 14.95 -0.68 3.88
C ALA A 214 14.67 -1.19 2.45
N GLY A 215 15.31 -2.29 2.05
CA GLY A 215 15.10 -2.97 0.77
C GLY A 215 13.67 -3.47 0.55
N CYS A 216 13.04 -4.01 1.59
CA CYS A 216 11.66 -4.51 1.53
C CYS A 216 10.60 -3.42 1.24
N SER A 217 10.96 -2.13 1.22
CA SER A 217 10.06 -1.01 0.88
C SER A 217 9.20 -1.29 -0.35
N VAL A 218 9.84 -1.67 -1.47
CA VAL A 218 9.17 -1.86 -2.76
C VAL A 218 8.23 -3.06 -2.78
N LEU A 219 8.45 -4.03 -1.88
CA LEU A 219 7.60 -5.20 -1.71
C LEU A 219 6.40 -4.90 -0.82
N VAL A 220 6.55 -3.96 0.13
CA VAL A 220 5.43 -3.45 0.94
C VAL A 220 4.53 -2.61 0.04
N ARG A 221 5.04 -1.54 -0.57
CA ARG A 221 4.35 -0.77 -1.62
C ARG A 221 5.37 -0.07 -2.52
N PRO A 222 5.12 0.04 -3.84
CA PRO A 222 6.08 0.65 -4.78
C PRO A 222 6.50 2.07 -4.40
N GLU A 223 5.59 2.93 -3.92
CA GLU A 223 5.92 4.32 -3.60
C GLU A 223 6.82 4.47 -2.36
N LEU A 224 6.90 3.44 -1.51
CA LEU A 224 7.83 3.42 -0.38
C LEU A 224 9.29 3.23 -0.83
N ALA A 225 9.54 2.93 -2.11
CA ALA A 225 10.87 2.88 -2.71
C ALA A 225 11.68 4.14 -2.42
N LEU A 226 11.03 5.32 -2.41
CA LEU A 226 11.67 6.60 -2.11
C LEU A 226 12.29 6.58 -0.71
N ILE A 227 11.54 6.07 0.27
CA ILE A 227 11.96 6.02 1.67
C ILE A 227 13.00 4.92 1.86
N GLY A 228 12.71 3.69 1.43
CA GLY A 228 13.65 2.58 1.58
C GLY A 228 14.97 2.80 0.85
N GLY A 229 14.92 3.25 -0.41
CA GLY A 229 16.08 3.63 -1.20
C GLY A 229 16.87 4.78 -0.59
N GLY A 230 16.19 5.82 -0.10
CA GLY A 230 16.82 6.92 0.64
C GLY A 230 17.59 6.43 1.87
N VAL A 231 17.05 5.46 2.61
CA VAL A 231 17.75 4.85 3.75
C VAL A 231 18.96 4.05 3.32
N LEU A 232 18.87 3.25 2.25
CA LEU A 232 20.03 2.52 1.70
C LEU A 232 21.14 3.50 1.29
N ILE A 233 20.80 4.63 0.67
CA ILE A 233 21.75 5.70 0.33
C ILE A 233 22.41 6.26 1.60
N MET A 234 21.63 6.56 2.65
CA MET A 234 22.18 7.03 3.93
C MET A 234 23.17 6.02 4.54
N LEU A 235 22.87 4.72 4.47
CA LEU A 235 23.76 3.66 4.95
C LEU A 235 25.04 3.56 4.12
N LEU A 236 24.94 3.66 2.79
CA LEU A 236 26.08 3.62 1.88
C LEU A 236 27.03 4.80 2.08
N ILE A 237 26.48 6.01 2.30
CA ILE A 237 27.28 7.21 2.63
C ILE A 237 27.99 7.04 3.98
N ALA A 238 27.35 6.40 4.95
CA ALA A 238 27.95 6.14 6.26
C ALA A 238 28.99 5.01 6.24
N ALA A 239 28.91 4.08 5.28
CA ALA A 239 29.82 2.96 5.13
C ALA A 239 31.18 3.38 4.56
N ARG A 240 32.26 3.03 5.27
CA ARG A 240 33.63 3.41 4.91
C ARG A 240 34.26 2.48 3.87
N ASP A 241 34.13 1.18 4.11
CA ASP A 241 34.83 0.15 3.32
C ASP A 241 33.88 -0.53 2.33
N TRP A 242 34.45 -1.23 1.35
CA TRP A 242 33.67 -1.97 0.36
C TRP A 242 32.87 -3.12 0.96
N ARG A 243 33.36 -3.78 2.02
CA ARG A 243 32.68 -4.94 2.64
C ARG A 243 31.31 -4.57 3.24
N PRO A 244 31.19 -3.54 4.11
CA PRO A 244 29.87 -3.09 4.57
C PRO A 244 28.98 -2.58 3.43
N ARG A 245 29.52 -1.96 2.40
CA ARG A 245 28.74 -1.53 1.22
C ARG A 245 28.16 -2.72 0.47
N ALA A 246 28.97 -3.74 0.20
CA ALA A 246 28.53 -4.99 -0.42
C ALA A 246 27.45 -5.67 0.44
N LEU A 247 27.62 -5.70 1.76
CA LEU A 247 26.60 -6.22 2.67
C LEU A 247 25.28 -5.44 2.57
N ILE A 248 25.32 -4.11 2.55
CA ILE A 248 24.13 -3.25 2.43
C ILE A 248 23.43 -3.52 1.09
N LEU A 249 24.18 -3.59 -0.01
CA LEU A 249 23.65 -3.85 -1.34
C LEU A 249 23.02 -5.24 -1.46
N VAL A 250 23.70 -6.28 -0.95
CA VAL A 250 23.17 -7.64 -0.99
C VAL A 250 21.97 -7.79 -0.05
N ALA A 251 22.07 -7.34 1.19
CA ALA A 251 21.00 -7.47 2.17
C ALA A 251 19.75 -6.66 1.78
N GLY A 252 19.92 -5.45 1.25
CA GLY A 252 18.81 -4.60 0.81
C GLY A 252 18.32 -4.91 -0.60
N GLY A 253 19.17 -5.40 -1.49
CA GLY A 253 18.84 -5.55 -2.91
C GLY A 253 18.43 -6.96 -3.33
N ALA A 254 18.93 -8.02 -2.69
CA ALA A 254 18.78 -9.39 -3.21
C ALA A 254 17.32 -9.81 -3.39
N LEU A 255 16.49 -9.64 -2.35
CA LEU A 255 15.08 -10.05 -2.40
C LEU A 255 14.24 -9.16 -3.34
N PRO A 256 14.29 -7.81 -3.26
CA PRO A 256 13.58 -6.94 -4.20
C PRO A 256 13.95 -7.18 -5.67
N VAL A 257 15.24 -7.34 -5.97
CA VAL A 257 15.71 -7.56 -7.34
C VAL A 257 15.28 -8.93 -7.84
N ALA A 258 15.38 -9.98 -7.02
CA ALA A 258 14.91 -11.31 -7.39
C ALA A 258 13.40 -11.30 -7.70
N TYR A 259 12.60 -10.62 -6.87
CA TYR A 259 11.17 -10.50 -7.13
C TYR A 259 10.87 -9.66 -8.36
N GLN A 260 11.63 -8.59 -8.63
CA GLN A 260 11.45 -7.79 -9.83
C GLN A 260 11.73 -8.61 -11.11
N ILE A 261 12.77 -9.46 -11.11
CA ILE A 261 13.05 -10.39 -12.22
C ILE A 261 11.90 -11.39 -12.36
N PHE A 262 11.41 -11.94 -11.24
CA PHE A 262 10.24 -12.82 -11.24
C PHE A 262 9.01 -12.12 -11.84
N ARG A 263 8.70 -10.89 -11.43
CA ARG A 263 7.58 -10.09 -11.95
C ARG A 263 7.69 -9.92 -13.46
N MET A 264 8.87 -9.50 -13.93
CA MET A 264 9.11 -9.28 -15.35
C MET A 264 8.95 -10.57 -16.17
N GLY A 265 9.40 -11.71 -15.67
CA GLY A 265 9.27 -12.97 -16.40
C GLY A 265 7.89 -13.63 -16.28
N TYR A 266 7.25 -13.54 -15.11
CA TYR A 266 5.98 -14.21 -14.82
C TYR A 266 4.77 -13.40 -15.30
N TYR A 267 4.74 -12.09 -15.01
CA TYR A 267 3.64 -11.18 -15.35
C TYR A 267 3.91 -10.34 -16.61
N ALA A 268 5.12 -10.41 -17.17
CA ALA A 268 5.50 -9.68 -18.39
C ALA A 268 5.43 -8.14 -18.27
N LEU A 269 5.50 -7.60 -17.05
CA LEU A 269 5.41 -6.16 -16.76
C LEU A 269 6.58 -5.68 -15.89
N LEU A 270 6.93 -4.40 -16.01
CA LEU A 270 7.95 -3.74 -15.16
C LEU A 270 7.39 -3.29 -13.81
N VAL A 271 6.10 -2.98 -13.77
CA VAL A 271 5.40 -2.47 -12.59
C VAL A 271 4.24 -3.43 -12.25
N PRO A 272 3.70 -3.40 -11.01
CA PRO A 272 2.49 -4.14 -10.71
C PRO A 272 1.37 -3.82 -11.70
N GLY A 273 0.53 -4.79 -12.04
CA GLY A 273 -0.61 -4.58 -12.94
C GLY A 273 -1.51 -3.44 -12.50
N THR A 274 -1.67 -3.25 -11.18
CA THR A 274 -2.43 -2.14 -10.60
C THR A 274 -1.85 -0.75 -10.92
N ALA A 275 -0.54 -0.62 -11.09
CA ALA A 275 0.09 0.65 -11.47
C ALA A 275 -0.18 0.99 -12.95
N LEU A 276 -0.28 -0.03 -13.80
CA LEU A 276 -0.69 0.11 -15.20
C LEU A 276 -2.19 0.43 -15.31
N ALA A 277 -3.04 -0.27 -14.55
CA ALA A 277 -4.48 -0.05 -14.48
C ALA A 277 -4.84 1.38 -14.05
N LYS A 278 -4.10 1.93 -13.07
CA LYS A 278 -4.31 3.30 -12.57
C LYS A 278 -3.54 4.37 -13.34
N ASP A 279 -2.71 3.96 -14.30
CA ASP A 279 -1.82 4.80 -15.12
C ASP A 279 -1.16 5.92 -14.29
N ALA A 280 -0.25 5.46 -13.42
CA ALA A 280 0.39 6.23 -12.35
C ALA A 280 1.33 7.37 -12.80
N ALA A 281 1.36 7.71 -14.09
CA ALA A 281 2.27 8.72 -14.65
C ALA A 281 1.65 10.13 -14.77
N GLY A 282 0.32 10.24 -14.88
CA GLY A 282 -0.37 11.51 -15.17
C GLY A 282 -0.43 12.51 -14.00
N ASP A 283 -0.41 13.81 -14.33
CA ASP A 283 -0.46 14.93 -13.38
C ASP A 283 -1.91 15.39 -13.15
N LYS A 284 -2.44 15.21 -11.93
CA LYS A 284 -3.81 15.58 -11.54
C LYS A 284 -3.83 16.45 -10.28
N TRP A 285 -2.99 17.49 -10.25
CA TRP A 285 -2.86 18.42 -9.11
C TRP A 285 -4.19 18.98 -8.59
N SER A 286 -5.08 19.40 -9.50
CA SER A 286 -6.39 19.96 -9.13
C SER A 286 -7.20 18.97 -8.28
N GLN A 287 -7.34 17.74 -8.77
CA GLN A 287 -8.01 16.67 -8.04
C GLN A 287 -7.29 16.30 -6.74
N GLY A 288 -5.96 16.35 -6.72
CA GLY A 288 -5.19 16.09 -5.49
C GLY A 288 -5.41 17.15 -4.42
N MET A 289 -5.57 18.42 -4.81
CA MET A 289 -5.91 19.50 -3.88
C MET A 289 -7.33 19.34 -3.34
N ILE A 290 -8.28 18.88 -4.18
CA ILE A 290 -9.63 18.48 -3.73
C ILE A 290 -9.52 17.34 -2.70
N TYR A 291 -8.69 16.34 -2.96
CA TYR A 291 -8.47 15.23 -2.04
C TYR A 291 -7.85 15.66 -0.71
N LEU A 292 -6.84 16.53 -0.74
CA LEU A 292 -6.25 17.11 0.48
C LEU A 292 -7.26 17.93 1.27
N ALA A 293 -8.06 18.77 0.59
CA ALA A 293 -9.10 19.57 1.22
C ALA A 293 -10.20 18.67 1.83
N ASN A 294 -10.59 17.63 1.11
CA ASN A 294 -11.54 16.62 1.57
C ASN A 294 -11.03 15.88 2.83
N PHE A 295 -9.72 15.61 2.94
CA PHE A 295 -9.13 15.03 4.15
C PHE A 295 -9.00 16.05 5.29
N ASN A 296 -8.63 17.30 5.00
CA ASN A 296 -8.41 18.35 5.99
C ASN A 296 -9.69 18.90 6.60
N ALA A 297 -10.71 19.20 5.79
CA ALA A 297 -11.89 19.96 6.21
C ALA A 297 -12.72 19.28 7.32
N PRO A 298 -13.01 17.97 7.27
CA PRO A 298 -13.81 17.29 8.30
C PRO A 298 -13.17 17.26 9.70
N TYR A 299 -11.85 17.42 9.77
CA TYR A 299 -11.07 17.25 10.99
C TYR A 299 -10.22 18.47 11.35
N ALA A 300 -10.31 19.56 10.58
CA ALA A 300 -9.46 20.74 10.70
C ALA A 300 -7.97 20.38 10.93
N LEU A 301 -7.40 19.51 10.07
CA LEU A 301 -6.03 18.96 10.25
C LEU A 301 -4.93 20.03 10.30
N TRP A 302 -5.20 21.23 9.79
CA TRP A 302 -4.32 22.38 9.96
C TRP A 302 -4.08 22.75 11.44
N VAL A 303 -5.05 22.53 12.34
CA VAL A 303 -4.93 22.83 13.78
C VAL A 303 -3.82 21.99 14.42
N PRO A 304 -3.85 20.65 14.41
CA PRO A 304 -2.77 19.85 14.97
C PRO A 304 -1.45 20.05 14.21
N ALA A 305 -1.48 20.36 12.91
CA ALA A 305 -0.26 20.68 12.17
C ALA A 305 0.46 21.90 12.75
N VAL A 306 -0.27 23.00 13.01
CA VAL A 306 0.29 24.21 13.64
C VAL A 306 0.76 23.92 15.08
N LEU A 307 -0.09 23.25 15.88
CA LEU A 307 0.24 22.94 17.28
C LEU A 307 1.49 22.06 17.41
N LEU A 308 1.60 21.00 16.60
CA LEU A 308 2.75 20.10 16.61
C LEU A 308 4.01 20.73 16.03
N THR A 309 3.88 21.65 15.07
CA THR A 309 5.02 22.42 14.56
C THR A 309 5.56 23.34 15.64
N ALA A 310 4.69 24.07 16.35
CA ALA A 310 5.08 24.89 17.50
C ALA A 310 5.72 24.06 18.62
N LEU A 311 5.15 22.88 18.91
CA LEU A 311 5.69 21.93 19.88
C LEU A 311 7.08 21.42 19.48
N GLY A 312 7.26 21.02 18.22
CA GLY A 312 8.53 20.59 17.66
C GLY A 312 9.60 21.68 17.72
N ALA A 313 9.23 22.92 17.37
CA ALA A 313 10.10 24.09 17.47
C ALA A 313 10.51 24.37 18.93
N ALA A 314 9.57 24.33 19.88
CA ALA A 314 9.86 24.51 21.30
C ALA A 314 10.82 23.43 21.84
N LEU A 315 10.63 22.17 21.42
CA LEU A 315 11.53 21.06 21.78
C LEU A 315 12.91 21.23 21.13
N TRP A 316 12.99 21.68 19.88
CA TRP A 316 14.25 21.90 19.18
C TRP A 316 15.06 23.04 19.81
N VAL A 317 14.43 24.18 20.11
CA VAL A 317 15.06 25.29 20.83
C VAL A 317 15.52 24.84 22.22
N GLY A 318 14.65 24.13 22.95
CA GLY A 318 14.97 23.57 24.26
C GLY A 318 16.16 22.59 24.21
N ALA A 319 16.26 21.80 23.14
CA ALA A 319 17.40 20.91 22.91
C ALA A 319 18.66 21.69 22.50
N ALA A 320 18.60 22.64 21.57
CA ALA A 320 19.75 23.42 21.12
C ALA A 320 20.42 24.19 22.27
N VAL A 321 19.61 24.75 23.17
CA VAL A 321 20.10 25.51 24.33
C VAL A 321 20.66 24.60 25.44
N ARG A 322 20.14 23.37 25.59
CA ARG A 322 20.42 22.52 26.77
C ARG A 322 21.16 21.22 26.47
N TYR A 323 21.33 20.84 25.20
CA TYR A 323 21.94 19.58 24.77
C TYR A 323 23.34 19.85 24.19
N ARG A 324 24.36 19.74 25.03
CA ARG A 324 25.72 19.47 24.55
C ARG A 324 25.90 17.95 24.42
N PRO A 325 26.33 17.43 23.26
CA PRO A 325 26.64 16.00 23.12
C PRO A 325 27.64 15.59 24.19
N ARG A 326 27.22 14.79 25.18
CA ARG A 326 28.07 14.37 26.30
C ARG A 326 29.29 13.55 25.87
N ARG A 327 29.30 13.01 24.63
CA ARG A 327 30.41 12.22 24.09
C ARG A 327 30.72 12.62 22.64
N PRO A 328 31.97 12.95 22.32
CA PRO A 328 32.38 13.24 20.95
C PRO A 328 32.29 11.98 20.09
N VAL A 329 31.98 12.18 18.80
CA VAL A 329 32.02 11.11 17.78
C VAL A 329 33.47 10.63 17.66
N PRO A 330 33.72 9.30 17.52
CA PRO A 330 35.09 8.78 17.41
C PRO A 330 35.90 9.47 16.30
N ARG A 331 37.19 9.71 16.58
CA ARG A 331 38.15 10.25 15.59
C ARG A 331 38.23 9.29 14.39
N GLY A 332 38.27 9.85 13.18
CA GLY A 332 38.28 9.09 11.91
C GLY A 332 36.94 8.89 11.21
N VAL A 333 35.79 9.29 11.80
CA VAL A 333 34.50 9.33 11.06
C VAL A 333 34.49 10.56 10.16
N GLY A 334 34.40 10.32 8.84
CA GLY A 334 34.29 11.38 7.84
C GLY A 334 33.09 12.30 8.07
N THR A 335 33.20 13.55 7.61
CA THR A 335 32.21 14.61 7.86
C THR A 335 30.81 14.22 7.39
N TRP A 336 30.71 13.63 6.20
CA TRP A 336 29.45 13.15 5.61
C TRP A 336 28.79 12.03 6.43
N ALA A 337 29.56 11.00 6.80
CA ALA A 337 29.06 9.92 7.65
C ALA A 337 28.55 10.45 9.01
N ARG A 338 29.22 11.47 9.57
CA ARG A 338 28.80 12.11 10.83
C ARG A 338 27.50 12.90 10.68
N LEU A 339 27.32 13.59 9.55
CA LEU A 339 26.13 14.37 9.24
C LEU A 339 24.91 13.45 9.04
N VAL A 340 25.05 12.45 8.18
CA VAL A 340 23.98 11.52 7.81
C VAL A 340 23.61 10.59 8.96
N GLN A 341 24.59 10.10 9.73
CA GLN A 341 24.36 9.29 10.93
C GLN A 341 24.17 10.18 12.18
N SER A 342 23.17 11.07 12.10
CA SER A 342 22.77 11.94 13.21
C SER A 342 21.25 11.88 13.43
N PRO A 343 20.78 12.05 14.68
CA PRO A 343 19.35 12.08 14.96
C PRO A 343 18.59 13.17 14.18
N GLY A 344 19.23 14.34 14.01
CA GLY A 344 18.67 15.43 13.22
C GLY A 344 18.50 15.06 11.74
N ALA A 345 19.48 14.38 11.13
CA ALA A 345 19.36 13.89 9.76
C ALA A 345 18.23 12.87 9.60
N VAL A 346 18.03 11.97 10.56
CA VAL A 346 16.90 11.00 10.53
C VAL A 346 15.56 11.71 10.67
N VAL A 347 15.44 12.71 11.54
CA VAL A 347 14.23 13.55 11.66
C VAL A 347 13.93 14.28 10.36
N CYS A 348 14.92 14.97 9.79
CA CYS A 348 14.77 15.69 8.53
C CYS A 348 14.40 14.73 7.39
N PHE A 349 15.04 13.55 7.34
CA PHE A 349 14.76 12.54 6.34
C PHE A 349 13.31 12.05 6.40
N PHE A 350 12.78 11.74 7.59
CA PHE A 350 11.38 11.29 7.72
C PHE A 350 10.37 12.38 7.40
N VAL A 351 10.60 13.61 7.88
CA VAL A 351 9.70 14.75 7.60
C VAL A 351 9.71 15.05 6.10
N LEU A 352 10.88 15.17 5.48
CA LEU A 352 11.00 15.43 4.04
C LEU A 352 10.39 14.28 3.23
N SER A 353 10.62 13.03 3.62
CA SER A 353 9.99 11.86 2.98
C SER A 353 8.47 11.92 3.07
N GLY A 354 7.91 12.30 4.22
CA GLY A 354 6.47 12.49 4.40
C GLY A 354 5.92 13.60 3.49
N VAL A 355 6.60 14.75 3.41
CA VAL A 355 6.22 15.85 2.51
C VAL A 355 6.28 15.41 1.04
N LEU A 356 7.37 14.78 0.61
CA LEU A 356 7.53 14.33 -0.78
C LEU A 356 6.50 13.26 -1.15
N GLN A 357 6.21 12.33 -0.24
CA GLN A 357 5.19 11.31 -0.47
C GLN A 357 3.77 11.90 -0.50
N GLY A 358 3.49 12.89 0.36
CA GLY A 358 2.25 13.66 0.30
C GLY A 358 2.10 14.41 -1.01
N ALA A 359 3.15 15.11 -1.45
CA ALA A 359 3.18 15.83 -2.72
C ALA A 359 3.01 14.88 -3.92
N TYR A 360 3.62 13.68 -3.87
CA TYR A 360 3.42 12.65 -4.88
C TYR A 360 1.95 12.22 -4.99
N TRP A 361 1.29 11.93 -3.87
CA TRP A 361 -0.13 11.52 -3.91
C TRP A 361 -1.04 12.66 -4.35
N ILE A 362 -0.76 13.91 -3.94
CA ILE A 362 -1.49 15.09 -4.41
C ILE A 362 -1.28 15.27 -5.92
N ARG A 363 -0.05 15.15 -6.41
CA ARG A 363 0.25 15.19 -7.85
C ARG A 363 -0.54 14.12 -8.62
N GLN A 364 -0.69 12.92 -8.08
CA GLN A 364 -1.41 11.83 -8.72
C GLN A 364 -2.95 12.01 -8.75
N GLY A 365 -3.48 12.98 -8.01
CA GLY A 365 -4.93 13.18 -7.85
C GLY A 365 -5.52 12.55 -6.59
N GLY A 366 -4.69 12.05 -5.68
CA GLY A 366 -5.12 11.39 -4.46
C GLY A 366 -5.65 9.98 -4.71
N ASP A 367 -6.82 9.69 -4.15
CA ASP A 367 -7.46 8.38 -4.21
C ASP A 367 -8.99 8.54 -4.18
N PHE A 368 -9.74 7.49 -4.54
CA PHE A 368 -11.20 7.50 -4.39
C PHE A 368 -11.65 7.20 -2.96
N MET A 369 -10.78 6.59 -2.15
CA MET A 369 -11.06 6.29 -0.74
C MET A 369 -10.66 7.46 0.15
N HIS A 370 -11.58 7.98 0.96
CA HIS A 370 -11.35 9.14 1.83
C HIS A 370 -10.13 8.97 2.75
N GLY A 371 -9.11 9.83 2.57
CA GLY A 371 -7.94 9.95 3.44
C GLY A 371 -6.87 8.85 3.34
N ARG A 372 -7.16 7.68 2.72
CA ARG A 372 -6.30 6.48 2.69
C ARG A 372 -4.82 6.78 2.39
N VAL A 373 -4.54 7.34 1.22
CA VAL A 373 -3.16 7.50 0.74
C VAL A 373 -2.34 8.58 1.46
N LEU A 374 -3.00 9.48 2.21
CA LEU A 374 -2.34 10.52 3.00
C LEU A 374 -1.99 10.07 4.43
N LEU A 375 -2.45 8.88 4.86
CA LEU A 375 -2.13 8.34 6.19
C LEU A 375 -0.65 8.02 6.36
N ALA A 376 0.01 7.43 5.36
CA ALA A 376 1.45 7.13 5.42
C ALA A 376 2.32 8.41 5.47
N PRO A 377 2.09 9.41 4.58
CA PRO A 377 2.71 10.74 4.71
C PRO A 377 2.51 11.36 6.10
N LEU A 378 1.26 11.37 6.60
CA LEU A 378 0.94 11.90 7.93
C LEU A 378 1.73 11.17 9.02
N PHE A 379 1.80 9.84 8.96
CA PHE A 379 2.55 9.03 9.92
C PHE A 379 4.05 9.38 9.94
N CYS A 380 4.67 9.61 8.77
CA CYS A 380 6.06 10.06 8.66
C CYS A 380 6.27 11.46 9.28
N LEU A 381 5.36 12.40 9.02
CA LEU A 381 5.42 13.76 9.58
C LEU A 381 5.29 13.77 11.11
N LEU A 382 4.47 12.86 11.65
CA LEU A 382 4.22 12.75 13.09
C LEU A 382 5.33 12.00 13.84
N ALA A 383 6.21 11.26 13.15
CA ALA A 383 7.21 10.40 13.77
C ALA A 383 8.14 11.08 14.80
N PRO A 384 8.70 12.28 14.54
CA PRO A 384 9.58 12.96 15.50
C PRO A 384 8.86 13.44 16.76
N VAL A 385 7.56 13.70 16.66
CA VAL A 385 6.71 14.26 17.73
C VAL A 385 5.65 13.28 18.21
N ALA A 386 5.78 11.98 17.86
CA ALA A 386 4.80 10.97 18.23
C ALA A 386 4.60 10.89 19.75
N VAL A 387 5.71 11.05 20.47
CA VAL A 387 5.77 11.24 21.92
C VAL A 387 6.68 12.42 22.22
N ILE A 388 6.31 13.26 23.17
CA ILE A 388 7.07 14.44 23.58
C ILE A 388 7.49 14.38 25.05
N PRO A 389 8.69 14.88 25.39
CA PRO A 389 9.12 14.99 26.78
C PRO A 389 8.65 16.29 27.42
N VAL A 390 7.88 16.17 28.51
CA VAL A 390 7.53 17.29 29.41
C VAL A 390 8.40 17.19 30.66
N GLN A 391 9.26 18.18 30.90
CA GLN A 391 10.17 18.16 32.04
C GLN A 391 9.41 18.49 33.33
N LEU A 392 9.62 17.67 34.36
CA LEU A 392 9.09 17.93 35.70
C LEU A 392 10.07 18.84 36.45
N PRO A 393 9.59 19.78 37.28
CA PRO A 393 10.46 20.62 38.07
C PRO A 393 11.21 19.79 39.12
N ASP A 394 12.54 19.67 38.97
CA ASP A 394 13.41 19.10 39.99
C ASP A 394 14.08 20.25 40.74
N GLY A 395 13.63 20.48 41.99
CA GLY A 395 14.02 21.63 42.85
C GLY A 395 15.52 21.81 43.14
N ALA A 396 16.40 20.94 42.65
CA ALA A 396 17.84 20.98 42.91
C ALA A 396 18.71 21.56 41.78
N ARG A 397 18.23 21.67 40.52
CA ARG A 397 19.03 22.15 39.37
C ARG A 397 18.24 22.87 38.28
N PHE A 398 16.98 23.23 38.53
CA PHE A 398 16.19 24.01 37.59
C PHE A 398 16.56 25.50 37.71
N HIS A 399 17.19 26.08 36.68
CA HIS A 399 17.29 27.53 36.58
C HIS A 399 15.87 28.11 36.54
N ARG A 400 15.48 28.79 37.64
CA ARG A 400 14.11 29.20 37.96
C ARG A 400 13.44 30.06 36.89
N GLU A 401 14.20 30.78 36.07
CA GLU A 401 13.65 31.86 35.22
C GLU A 401 13.22 31.44 33.80
N ALA A 402 13.77 30.35 33.24
CA ALA A 402 13.44 29.91 31.86
C ALA A 402 12.87 28.48 31.74
N GLY A 403 12.90 27.70 32.82
CA GLY A 403 12.48 26.29 32.81
C GLY A 403 10.97 26.07 32.90
N TYR A 404 10.32 26.77 33.84
CA TYR A 404 8.88 26.68 34.10
C TYR A 404 7.99 27.18 32.96
N PRO A 405 8.25 28.34 32.33
CA PRO A 405 7.39 28.82 31.24
C PRO A 405 7.44 27.90 30.02
N LEU A 406 8.60 27.31 29.70
CA LEU A 406 8.73 26.36 28.59
C LEU A 406 7.98 25.05 28.87
N SER A 407 8.13 24.46 30.07
CA SER A 407 7.37 23.25 30.44
C SER A 407 5.86 23.52 30.49
N GLY A 408 5.44 24.69 30.98
CA GLY A 408 4.04 25.13 30.98
C GLY A 408 3.49 25.29 29.56
N ALA A 409 4.22 25.97 28.67
CA ALA A 409 3.84 26.15 27.27
C ALA A 409 3.73 24.81 26.53
N VAL A 410 4.69 23.90 26.70
CA VAL A 410 4.65 22.54 26.13
C VAL A 410 3.44 21.76 26.67
N GLY A 411 3.13 21.89 27.97
CA GLY A 411 1.95 21.28 28.57
C GLY A 411 0.63 21.82 28.01
N LEU A 412 0.51 23.15 27.84
CA LEU A 412 -0.67 23.79 27.24
C LEU A 412 -0.86 23.39 25.78
N LEU A 413 0.22 23.39 24.98
CA LEU A 413 0.17 22.91 23.61
C LEU A 413 -0.26 21.45 23.53
N TRP A 414 0.23 20.60 24.45
CA TRP A 414 -0.19 19.21 24.54
C TRP A 414 -1.67 19.07 24.89
N LEU A 415 -2.19 19.85 25.84
CA LEU A 415 -3.62 19.88 26.18
C LEU A 415 -4.48 20.31 24.99
N ALA A 416 -4.03 21.30 24.21
CA ALA A 416 -4.70 21.72 22.99
C ALA A 416 -4.73 20.59 21.93
N VAL A 417 -3.63 19.86 21.75
CA VAL A 417 -3.58 18.68 20.87
C VAL A 417 -4.51 17.57 21.37
N ALA A 418 -4.55 17.31 22.68
CA ALA A 418 -5.43 16.31 23.27
C ALA A 418 -6.92 16.69 23.12
N GLY A 419 -7.25 17.97 23.34
CA GLY A 419 -8.60 18.51 23.14
C GLY A 419 -9.03 18.42 21.67
N TRP A 420 -8.15 18.79 20.74
CA TRP A 420 -8.40 18.60 19.31
C TRP A 420 -8.58 17.12 18.97
N ALA A 421 -7.74 16.23 19.50
CA ALA A 421 -7.83 14.79 19.24
C ALA A 421 -9.16 14.21 19.71
N LEU A 422 -9.66 14.64 20.87
CA LEU A 422 -10.97 14.26 21.37
C LEU A 422 -12.10 14.75 20.47
N TRP A 423 -12.04 16.00 20.00
CA TRP A 423 -13.02 16.54 19.07
C TRP A 423 -13.00 15.81 17.71
N ALA A 424 -11.82 15.68 17.10
CA ALA A 424 -11.65 15.00 15.81
C ALA A 424 -12.06 13.52 15.89
N ALA A 425 -11.80 12.84 17.01
CA ALA A 425 -12.20 11.45 17.21
C ALA A 425 -13.73 11.24 17.15
N ASN A 426 -14.51 12.27 17.49
CA ASN A 426 -15.97 12.29 17.51
C ASN A 426 -16.58 13.11 16.35
N SER A 427 -15.76 13.58 15.40
CA SER A 427 -16.26 14.28 14.21
C SER A 427 -17.13 13.36 13.34
N PRO A 428 -18.21 13.87 12.71
CA PRO A 428 -19.05 13.11 11.78
C PRO A 428 -18.33 12.69 10.49
N GLY A 429 -17.09 13.14 10.26
CA GLY A 429 -16.33 12.85 9.04
C GLY A 429 -16.96 13.51 7.82
N MET A 430 -17.13 12.76 6.73
CA MET A 430 -17.75 13.27 5.50
C MET A 430 -19.27 13.52 5.61
N GLY A 431 -19.90 13.26 6.77
CA GLY A 431 -21.32 13.55 6.97
C GLY A 431 -22.22 12.83 5.96
N TYR A 432 -23.07 13.60 5.26
CA TYR A 432 -24.03 13.09 4.26
C TYR A 432 -23.36 12.60 2.97
N ASP A 433 -22.16 13.08 2.65
CA ASP A 433 -21.43 12.65 1.45
C ASP A 433 -20.65 11.35 1.65
N ALA A 434 -20.67 10.79 2.87
CA ALA A 434 -19.94 9.58 3.20
C ALA A 434 -20.44 8.32 2.47
N THR A 435 -21.70 8.30 2.03
CA THR A 435 -22.34 7.07 1.54
C THR A 435 -22.73 7.10 0.06
N ARG A 436 -22.20 8.06 -0.69
CA ARG A 436 -22.47 8.20 -2.13
C ARG A 436 -21.27 8.76 -2.87
N VAL A 437 -21.15 8.37 -4.13
CA VAL A 437 -20.13 8.93 -5.02
C VAL A 437 -20.55 10.34 -5.41
N THR A 438 -19.89 11.35 -4.85
CA THR A 438 -20.10 12.76 -5.21
C THR A 438 -19.33 13.12 -6.48
N TYR A 439 -19.52 14.35 -6.99
CA TYR A 439 -18.75 14.86 -8.14
C TYR A 439 -17.23 14.85 -7.91
N SER A 440 -16.78 14.92 -6.66
CA SER A 440 -15.36 14.78 -6.32
C SER A 440 -14.80 13.38 -6.57
N GLY A 441 -15.66 12.36 -6.71
CA GLY A 441 -15.25 10.97 -6.84
C GLY A 441 -14.71 10.31 -5.57
N ILE A 442 -14.68 11.02 -4.44
CA ILE A 442 -14.14 10.56 -3.15
C ILE A 442 -15.28 10.08 -2.25
N VAL A 443 -15.09 8.92 -1.61
CA VAL A 443 -16.09 8.26 -0.76
C VAL A 443 -15.44 7.70 0.51
N ASP A 444 -16.17 7.78 1.63
CA ASP A 444 -15.89 6.98 2.83
C ASP A 444 -16.38 5.54 2.57
N GLU A 445 -15.49 4.72 2.03
CA GLU A 445 -15.84 3.36 1.59
C GLU A 445 -16.42 2.50 2.70
N ARG A 446 -15.95 2.65 3.94
CA ARG A 446 -16.49 1.88 5.06
C ARG A 446 -17.97 2.18 5.23
N ARG A 447 -18.34 3.47 5.26
CA ARG A 447 -19.74 3.89 5.39
C ARG A 447 -20.56 3.51 4.16
N PHE A 448 -20.00 3.68 2.96
CA PHE A 448 -20.62 3.28 1.70
C PHE A 448 -20.98 1.79 1.70
N TYR A 449 -20.03 0.90 1.94
CA TYR A 449 -20.29 -0.54 1.95
C TYR A 449 -21.14 -0.98 3.13
N SER A 450 -21.02 -0.32 4.28
CA SER A 450 -21.90 -0.61 5.41
C SER A 450 -23.37 -0.35 5.07
N GLN A 451 -23.67 0.75 4.38
CA GLN A 451 -25.01 1.04 3.89
C GLN A 451 -25.42 0.09 2.76
N ALA A 452 -24.56 -0.09 1.75
CA ALA A 452 -24.89 -0.86 0.55
C ALA A 452 -25.10 -2.35 0.82
N THR A 453 -24.43 -2.92 1.82
CA THR A 453 -24.59 -4.33 2.21
C THR A 453 -25.66 -4.55 3.28
N GLY A 454 -26.14 -3.48 3.92
CA GLY A 454 -27.03 -3.57 5.09
C GLY A 454 -26.34 -4.05 6.38
N HIS A 455 -25.01 -4.17 6.42
CA HIS A 455 -24.25 -4.61 7.59
C HIS A 455 -23.45 -3.47 8.21
N ALA A 456 -23.53 -3.29 9.54
CA ALA A 456 -22.76 -2.26 10.24
C ALA A 456 -21.22 -2.47 10.15
N HIS A 457 -20.81 -3.73 9.99
CA HIS A 457 -19.42 -4.18 9.94
C HIS A 457 -19.27 -5.32 8.92
N PRO A 458 -19.24 -5.04 7.60
CA PRO A 458 -19.03 -6.07 6.61
C PRO A 458 -17.60 -6.60 6.72
N LEU A 459 -17.43 -7.83 7.20
CA LEU A 459 -16.13 -8.45 7.50
C LEU A 459 -15.83 -9.65 6.64
N THR A 460 -16.85 -10.36 6.18
CA THR A 460 -16.72 -11.58 5.39
C THR A 460 -17.29 -11.37 4.00
N ALA A 461 -16.83 -12.16 3.03
CA ALA A 461 -17.41 -12.11 1.68
C ALA A 461 -18.92 -12.37 1.67
N ALA A 462 -19.40 -13.20 2.60
CA ALA A 462 -20.82 -13.48 2.77
C ALA A 462 -21.64 -12.24 3.16
N ASP A 463 -21.08 -11.31 3.95
CA ASP A 463 -21.76 -10.06 4.31
C ASP A 463 -22.02 -9.20 3.06
N TYR A 464 -21.13 -9.30 2.06
CA TYR A 464 -21.26 -8.64 0.77
C TYR A 464 -22.33 -9.24 -0.14
N LEU A 465 -22.93 -10.39 0.18
CA LEU A 465 -24.12 -10.88 -0.54
C LEU A 465 -25.31 -9.93 -0.37
N GLY A 466 -25.31 -9.06 0.64
CA GLY A 466 -26.29 -7.98 0.77
C GLY A 466 -26.13 -6.86 -0.26
N TYR A 467 -24.97 -6.76 -0.94
CA TYR A 467 -24.74 -5.76 -1.97
C TYR A 467 -25.60 -6.06 -3.21
N PRO A 468 -26.25 -5.04 -3.82
CA PRO A 468 -27.04 -5.22 -5.03
C PRO A 468 -26.24 -5.95 -6.11
N ARG A 469 -26.87 -6.89 -6.83
CA ARG A 469 -26.30 -7.81 -7.84
C ARG A 469 -25.57 -9.05 -7.32
N MET A 470 -25.10 -9.10 -6.08
CA MET A 470 -24.23 -10.21 -5.64
C MET A 470 -24.96 -11.54 -5.54
N ARG A 471 -26.17 -11.59 -4.95
CA ARG A 471 -26.99 -12.81 -4.96
C ARG A 471 -27.39 -13.20 -6.38
N ALA A 472 -27.74 -12.21 -7.20
CA ALA A 472 -28.17 -12.41 -8.59
C ALA A 472 -27.07 -13.06 -9.45
N VAL A 473 -25.78 -12.77 -9.20
CA VAL A 473 -24.67 -13.49 -9.87
C VAL A 473 -24.75 -14.98 -9.58
N LEU A 474 -24.86 -15.36 -8.31
CA LEU A 474 -24.85 -16.76 -7.91
C LEU A 474 -26.05 -17.52 -8.47
N THR A 475 -27.24 -16.90 -8.47
CA THR A 475 -28.44 -17.50 -9.06
C THR A 475 -28.30 -17.64 -10.59
N THR A 476 -27.69 -16.66 -11.26
CA THR A 476 -27.50 -16.71 -12.72
C THR A 476 -26.48 -17.76 -13.14
N ILE A 477 -25.37 -17.90 -12.40
CA ILE A 477 -24.38 -18.97 -12.62
C ILE A 477 -25.04 -20.34 -12.47
N ALA A 478 -25.81 -20.54 -11.38
CA ALA A 478 -26.52 -21.80 -11.17
C ALA A 478 -27.59 -22.10 -12.24
N ALA A 479 -28.19 -21.05 -12.83
CA ALA A 479 -29.18 -21.18 -13.91
C ALA A 479 -28.57 -21.39 -15.31
N THR A 480 -27.24 -21.35 -15.44
CA THR A 480 -26.51 -21.48 -16.71
C THR A 480 -25.45 -22.58 -16.63
N PRO A 481 -25.85 -23.86 -16.47
CA PRO A 481 -24.90 -24.96 -16.25
C PRO A 481 -23.94 -25.16 -17.43
N ASP A 482 -24.35 -24.80 -18.65
CA ASP A 482 -23.52 -24.88 -19.87
C ASP A 482 -22.49 -23.75 -20.01
N GLY A 483 -22.38 -22.86 -19.01
CA GLY A 483 -21.46 -21.73 -19.02
C GLY A 483 -22.04 -20.49 -19.70
N ALA A 484 -21.60 -19.31 -19.24
CA ALA A 484 -22.01 -18.03 -19.80
C ALA A 484 -21.10 -16.87 -19.42
N LEU A 485 -21.12 -15.82 -20.24
CA LEU A 485 -20.65 -14.49 -19.87
C LEU A 485 -21.80 -13.69 -19.24
N LEU A 486 -21.59 -13.22 -18.01
CA LEU A 486 -22.52 -12.40 -17.25
C LEU A 486 -22.10 -10.93 -17.33
N LEU A 487 -22.99 -10.09 -17.85
CA LEU A 487 -22.83 -8.64 -17.98
C LEU A 487 -23.77 -7.89 -17.03
N PRO A 488 -23.35 -6.73 -16.48
CA PRO A 488 -24.15 -6.02 -15.50
C PRO A 488 -25.36 -5.38 -16.18
N SER A 489 -26.56 -5.87 -15.85
CA SER A 489 -27.81 -5.34 -16.40
C SER A 489 -28.22 -4.02 -15.74
N GLY A 490 -29.20 -3.30 -16.31
CA GLY A 490 -29.78 -2.11 -15.67
C GLY A 490 -30.56 -2.42 -14.37
N ASN A 491 -31.03 -3.65 -14.20
CA ASN A 491 -31.73 -4.11 -13.02
C ASN A 491 -30.74 -4.81 -12.06
N TYR A 492 -30.70 -4.37 -10.80
CA TYR A 492 -29.72 -4.86 -9.84
C TYR A 492 -29.99 -6.30 -9.36
N ASP A 493 -31.15 -6.89 -9.67
CA ASP A 493 -31.50 -8.26 -9.30
C ASP A 493 -31.33 -9.27 -10.44
N GLN A 494 -30.78 -8.85 -11.58
CA GLN A 494 -30.52 -9.73 -12.72
C GLN A 494 -29.22 -9.38 -13.45
N TRP A 495 -28.68 -10.35 -14.18
CA TRP A 495 -27.51 -10.19 -15.05
C TRP A 495 -27.92 -10.49 -16.49
N ASP A 496 -27.37 -9.74 -17.43
CA ASP A 496 -27.53 -10.06 -18.83
C ASP A 496 -26.58 -11.22 -19.16
N VAL A 497 -27.06 -12.20 -19.92
CA VAL A 497 -26.35 -13.45 -20.18
C VAL A 497 -26.00 -13.54 -21.65
N VAL A 498 -24.74 -13.80 -21.96
CA VAL A 498 -24.29 -14.21 -23.29
C VAL A 498 -23.87 -15.68 -23.23
N PRO A 499 -24.54 -16.59 -23.94
CA PRO A 499 -24.25 -18.02 -23.87
C PRO A 499 -22.93 -18.35 -24.56
N VAL A 500 -22.37 -19.51 -24.20
CA VAL A 500 -21.22 -20.11 -24.87
C VAL A 500 -21.63 -20.63 -26.26
N ILE A 501 -20.74 -20.52 -27.25
CA ILE A 501 -20.93 -21.18 -28.56
C ILE A 501 -20.67 -22.68 -28.40
N LEU A 502 -21.65 -23.52 -28.75
CA LEU A 502 -21.53 -24.98 -28.74
C LEU A 502 -21.48 -25.55 -30.17
N PRO A 503 -20.57 -26.50 -30.49
CA PRO A 503 -19.50 -26.99 -29.62
C PRO A 503 -18.42 -25.90 -29.42
N PRO A 504 -17.77 -25.88 -28.25
CA PRO A 504 -16.75 -24.88 -27.97
C PRO A 504 -15.55 -25.04 -28.92
N PRO A 505 -14.96 -23.93 -29.43
CA PRO A 505 -13.79 -23.98 -30.29
C PRO A 505 -12.60 -24.72 -29.65
N PRO A 506 -11.78 -25.46 -30.42
CA PRO A 506 -10.59 -26.15 -29.89
C PRO A 506 -9.61 -25.19 -29.22
N GLY A 507 -9.08 -25.57 -28.04
CA GLY A 507 -8.06 -24.79 -27.32
C GLY A 507 -8.57 -23.75 -26.34
N ILE A 508 -9.90 -23.60 -26.23
CA ILE A 508 -10.55 -22.93 -25.11
C ILE A 508 -10.68 -23.99 -24.03
N GLY A 509 -10.20 -23.72 -22.80
CA GLY A 509 -10.20 -24.68 -21.70
C GLY A 509 -11.61 -25.05 -21.26
N VAL A 510 -12.26 -25.88 -22.07
CA VAL A 510 -13.51 -26.57 -21.75
C VAL A 510 -13.10 -27.72 -20.85
N PRO A 511 -13.80 -27.93 -19.73
CA PRO A 511 -13.50 -29.08 -18.89
C PRO A 511 -13.60 -30.38 -19.69
N GLU A 512 -12.68 -31.30 -19.43
CA GLU A 512 -12.66 -32.60 -20.10
C GLU A 512 -13.85 -33.47 -19.70
N HIS A 513 -14.63 -33.10 -18.67
CA HIS A 513 -15.76 -33.87 -18.16
C HIS A 513 -17.08 -33.07 -18.20
N PRO A 514 -18.20 -33.69 -18.64
CA PRO A 514 -19.53 -33.06 -18.68
C PRO A 514 -20.05 -32.57 -17.32
N ASP A 515 -19.53 -33.13 -16.22
CA ASP A 515 -19.93 -32.81 -14.84
C ASP A 515 -19.26 -31.54 -14.28
N ASP A 516 -18.28 -30.96 -14.97
CA ASP A 516 -17.50 -29.81 -14.50
C ASP A 516 -18.18 -28.45 -14.80
N GLY A 517 -19.35 -28.45 -15.47
CA GLY A 517 -20.05 -27.24 -15.90
C GLY A 517 -19.33 -26.47 -17.01
N GLY A 518 -20.05 -25.65 -17.79
CA GLY A 518 -19.41 -24.84 -18.82
C GLY A 518 -18.69 -23.60 -18.28
N PRO A 519 -17.86 -22.93 -19.10
CA PRO A 519 -17.05 -21.81 -18.64
C PRO A 519 -17.91 -20.59 -18.28
N HIS A 520 -17.79 -20.08 -17.05
CA HIS A 520 -18.38 -18.81 -16.63
C HIS A 520 -17.37 -17.66 -16.64
N THR A 521 -17.80 -16.51 -17.12
CA THR A 521 -17.08 -15.24 -16.94
C THR A 521 -18.03 -14.17 -16.42
N VAL A 522 -17.63 -13.43 -15.39
CA VAL A 522 -18.39 -12.26 -14.90
C VAL A 522 -17.59 -11.00 -15.21
N PHE A 523 -18.22 -10.06 -15.92
CA PHE A 523 -17.63 -8.77 -16.23
C PHE A 523 -18.15 -7.69 -15.26
N PHE A 524 -17.37 -7.27 -14.29
CA PHE A 524 -17.80 -6.28 -13.29
C PHE A 524 -16.64 -5.58 -12.59
N THR A 525 -16.88 -4.35 -12.15
CA THR A 525 -15.86 -3.53 -11.49
C THR A 525 -15.48 -4.04 -10.09
N ASN A 526 -16.45 -4.48 -9.29
CA ASN A 526 -16.20 -4.92 -7.90
C ASN A 526 -15.71 -6.36 -7.84
N LEU A 527 -14.41 -6.53 -7.99
CA LEU A 527 -13.75 -7.83 -8.12
C LEU A 527 -13.64 -8.59 -6.79
N GLY A 528 -13.56 -7.91 -5.66
CA GLY A 528 -13.27 -8.55 -4.38
C GLY A 528 -14.40 -9.43 -3.87
N MET A 529 -15.59 -8.84 -3.74
CA MET A 529 -16.81 -9.50 -3.31
C MET A 529 -17.24 -10.60 -4.28
N LEU A 530 -17.09 -10.39 -5.59
CA LEU A 530 -17.29 -11.44 -6.58
C LEU A 530 -16.26 -12.55 -6.42
N GLY A 531 -15.00 -12.17 -6.27
CA GLY A 531 -13.85 -13.04 -6.16
C GLY A 531 -13.91 -14.01 -4.99
N MET A 532 -14.52 -13.58 -3.89
CA MET A 532 -14.63 -14.40 -2.69
C MET A 532 -15.95 -15.17 -2.59
N ASN A 533 -17.01 -14.73 -3.27
CA ASN A 533 -18.30 -15.44 -3.30
C ASN A 533 -18.46 -16.43 -4.46
N THR A 534 -17.55 -16.41 -5.46
CA THR A 534 -17.56 -17.35 -6.58
C THR A 534 -16.42 -18.39 -6.49
N GLY A 535 -16.54 -19.44 -7.30
CA GLY A 535 -15.50 -20.45 -7.51
C GLY A 535 -14.25 -19.88 -8.18
N LEU A 536 -13.15 -20.65 -8.17
CA LEU A 536 -11.90 -20.30 -8.85
C LEU A 536 -11.92 -20.61 -10.36
N ASP A 537 -12.87 -21.46 -10.76
CA ASP A 537 -13.28 -21.83 -12.11
C ASP A 537 -14.01 -20.68 -12.83
N VAL A 538 -14.70 -19.80 -12.09
CA VAL A 538 -15.36 -18.62 -12.66
C VAL A 538 -14.32 -17.54 -12.96
N ARG A 539 -14.17 -17.12 -14.22
CA ARG A 539 -13.27 -16.02 -14.59
C ARG A 539 -13.91 -14.67 -14.28
N LEU A 540 -13.15 -13.75 -13.71
CA LEU A 540 -13.64 -12.42 -13.33
C LEU A 540 -12.84 -11.34 -14.06
N LEU A 541 -13.52 -10.55 -14.87
CA LEU A 541 -12.92 -9.48 -15.65
C LEU A 541 -13.55 -8.14 -15.25
N ASP A 542 -12.76 -7.08 -15.25
CA ASP A 542 -13.23 -5.73 -14.94
C ASP A 542 -12.97 -4.78 -16.11
N GLN A 543 -13.72 -3.68 -16.13
CA GLN A 543 -13.59 -2.64 -17.15
C GLN A 543 -12.42 -1.67 -16.91
N ILE A 544 -11.81 -1.70 -15.72
CA ILE A 544 -10.78 -0.72 -15.30
C ILE A 544 -9.34 -1.26 -15.39
N GLY A 545 -9.17 -2.57 -15.58
CA GLY A 545 -7.88 -3.23 -15.83
C GLY A 545 -7.16 -3.82 -14.62
N LEU A 546 -7.83 -4.07 -13.51
CA LEU A 546 -7.21 -4.72 -12.34
C LEU A 546 -6.93 -6.21 -12.57
N ALA A 547 -7.87 -6.93 -13.17
CA ALA A 547 -7.75 -8.34 -13.53
C ALA A 547 -7.82 -8.57 -15.04
N ASN A 548 -8.43 -7.65 -15.79
CA ASN A 548 -8.54 -7.75 -17.24
C ASN A 548 -7.30 -7.16 -17.96
N PRO A 549 -6.51 -8.00 -18.67
CA PRO A 549 -5.29 -7.53 -19.33
C PRO A 549 -5.58 -6.53 -20.46
N ILE A 550 -6.70 -6.63 -21.17
CA ILE A 550 -7.05 -5.67 -22.24
C ILE A 550 -7.34 -4.30 -21.62
N ALA A 551 -8.23 -4.27 -20.62
CA ALA A 551 -8.61 -3.04 -19.95
C ALA A 551 -7.40 -2.34 -19.29
N ALA A 552 -6.43 -3.12 -18.77
CA ALA A 552 -5.20 -2.58 -18.20
C ALA A 552 -4.41 -1.70 -19.19
N HIS A 553 -4.45 -2.04 -20.48
CA HIS A 553 -3.75 -1.31 -21.55
C HIS A 553 -4.56 -0.20 -22.20
N THR A 554 -5.82 0.02 -21.82
CA THR A 554 -6.59 1.17 -22.32
C THR A 554 -6.10 2.49 -21.71
N GLU A 555 -6.36 3.60 -22.41
CA GLU A 555 -6.09 4.94 -21.90
C GLU A 555 -7.09 5.38 -20.83
N ARG A 556 -6.66 6.34 -19.99
CA ARG A 556 -7.54 6.94 -18.98
C ARG A 556 -8.55 7.89 -19.62
N LEU A 557 -9.69 8.01 -18.98
CA LEU A 557 -10.67 9.06 -19.23
C LEU A 557 -10.21 10.36 -18.55
N GLU A 558 -10.14 11.45 -19.30
CA GLU A 558 -9.64 12.75 -18.82
C GLU A 558 -10.36 13.26 -17.57
N HIS A 559 -11.67 12.99 -17.47
CA HIS A 559 -12.52 13.40 -16.35
C HIS A 559 -13.12 12.22 -15.58
N GLY A 560 -12.52 11.03 -15.68
CA GLY A 560 -12.95 9.86 -14.93
C GLY A 560 -12.66 9.98 -13.43
N ARG A 561 -13.45 9.26 -12.62
CA ARG A 561 -13.22 9.12 -11.18
C ARG A 561 -11.87 8.45 -10.93
N ILE A 562 -11.00 9.03 -10.11
CA ILE A 562 -9.66 8.48 -9.82
C ILE A 562 -9.74 7.00 -9.40
N GLY A 563 -8.94 6.15 -10.06
CA GLY A 563 -8.92 4.71 -9.81
C GLY A 563 -10.08 3.94 -10.46
N HIS A 564 -11.00 4.64 -11.10
CA HIS A 564 -12.13 4.15 -11.90
C HIS A 564 -12.24 4.93 -13.22
N ASP A 565 -11.11 5.42 -13.72
CA ASP A 565 -11.02 6.30 -14.88
C ASP A 565 -10.50 5.58 -16.11
N LYS A 566 -10.82 4.30 -16.23
CA LYS A 566 -10.75 3.49 -17.45
C LYS A 566 -12.08 2.80 -17.65
N ASP A 567 -12.42 2.54 -18.90
CA ASP A 567 -13.68 1.88 -19.22
C ASP A 567 -13.55 1.12 -20.54
N LEU A 568 -13.30 -0.19 -20.44
CA LEU A 568 -13.36 -1.11 -21.56
C LEU A 568 -14.82 -1.51 -21.84
N PHE A 569 -15.24 -1.40 -23.09
CA PHE A 569 -16.60 -1.77 -23.48
C PHE A 569 -16.83 -3.28 -23.39
N ARG A 570 -18.09 -3.65 -23.14
CA ARG A 570 -18.54 -5.04 -22.97
C ARG A 570 -18.27 -5.88 -24.22
N ASP A 571 -18.33 -5.26 -25.39
CA ASP A 571 -18.10 -5.86 -26.70
C ASP A 571 -16.73 -6.54 -26.80
N TRP A 572 -15.70 -5.97 -26.17
CA TRP A 572 -14.37 -6.57 -26.10
C TRP A 572 -14.35 -7.90 -25.35
N VAL A 573 -15.16 -8.01 -24.29
CA VAL A 573 -15.23 -9.23 -23.48
C VAL A 573 -16.02 -10.31 -24.21
N VAL A 574 -17.05 -9.92 -24.97
CA VAL A 574 -17.76 -10.81 -25.89
C VAL A 574 -16.82 -11.31 -27.00
N ALA A 575 -16.00 -10.43 -27.57
CA ALA A 575 -15.04 -10.75 -28.62
C ALA A 575 -13.88 -11.66 -28.13
N ASP A 576 -13.33 -11.43 -26.94
CA ASP A 576 -12.15 -12.13 -26.40
C ASP A 576 -12.44 -13.58 -25.94
N GLY A 577 -13.70 -13.99 -25.86
CA GLY A 577 -14.07 -15.30 -25.33
C GLY A 577 -14.90 -16.20 -26.26
N PRO A 578 -15.23 -17.42 -25.80
CA PRO A 578 -16.03 -18.42 -26.52
C PRO A 578 -17.53 -18.08 -26.60
N TRP A 579 -17.90 -16.80 -26.56
CA TRP A 579 -19.29 -16.38 -26.39
C TRP A 579 -19.99 -16.20 -27.73
N ALA A 580 -21.33 -16.30 -27.72
CA ALA A 580 -22.14 -15.94 -28.87
C ALA A 580 -21.89 -14.48 -29.27
N LYS A 581 -21.80 -14.22 -30.58
CA LYS A 581 -21.42 -12.91 -31.14
C LYS A 581 -22.52 -12.27 -31.98
N TRP A 582 -23.70 -12.87 -32.03
CA TRP A 582 -24.79 -12.47 -32.91
C TRP A 582 -26.12 -12.36 -32.18
N TYR A 583 -26.99 -11.49 -32.69
CA TYR A 583 -28.37 -11.38 -32.23
C TYR A 583 -29.18 -12.64 -32.61
N PRO A 584 -30.12 -13.13 -31.78
CA PRO A 584 -30.60 -12.58 -30.51
C PRO A 584 -29.85 -13.07 -29.26
N LEU A 585 -28.72 -13.77 -29.41
CA LEU A 585 -27.98 -14.36 -28.29
C LEU A 585 -27.13 -13.33 -27.53
N ILE A 586 -26.78 -12.22 -28.15
CA ILE A 586 -26.20 -11.05 -27.47
C ILE A 586 -27.31 -10.08 -27.02
N PRO A 587 -27.15 -9.37 -25.88
CA PRO A 587 -28.06 -8.32 -25.46
C PRO A 587 -28.23 -7.25 -26.54
N GLY A 588 -29.47 -6.77 -26.74
CA GLY A 588 -29.80 -5.86 -27.86
C GLY A 588 -29.15 -4.47 -27.80
N TYR A 589 -28.50 -4.10 -26.70
CA TYR A 589 -27.72 -2.88 -26.58
C TYR A 589 -26.26 -3.02 -27.03
N LEU A 590 -25.79 -4.24 -27.30
CA LEU A 590 -24.46 -4.50 -27.87
C LEU A 590 -24.52 -4.43 -29.39
N ASP A 591 -23.47 -3.89 -29.99
CA ASP A 591 -23.37 -3.79 -31.44
C ASP A 591 -22.56 -4.97 -31.99
N GLN A 592 -23.21 -5.80 -32.80
CA GLN A 592 -22.59 -6.96 -33.45
C GLN A 592 -21.40 -6.54 -34.34
N ASP A 593 -21.45 -5.36 -34.95
CA ASP A 593 -20.37 -4.85 -35.80
C ASP A 593 -19.16 -4.44 -34.95
N TRP A 594 -19.39 -3.90 -33.74
CA TRP A 594 -18.32 -3.59 -32.79
C TRP A 594 -17.66 -4.85 -32.25
N ILE A 595 -18.43 -5.90 -31.98
CA ILE A 595 -17.90 -7.21 -31.57
C ILE A 595 -17.01 -7.78 -32.68
N ALA A 596 -17.48 -7.77 -33.94
CA ALA A 596 -16.69 -8.26 -35.07
C ALA A 596 -15.41 -7.45 -35.30
N GLN A 597 -15.47 -6.12 -35.14
CA GLN A 597 -14.30 -5.24 -35.18
C GLN A 597 -13.32 -5.56 -34.05
N ALA A 598 -13.81 -5.77 -32.82
CA ALA A 598 -12.98 -6.12 -31.67
C ALA A 598 -12.30 -7.49 -31.88
N GLU A 599 -13.00 -8.48 -32.41
CA GLU A 599 -12.41 -9.78 -32.75
C GLU A 599 -11.28 -9.66 -33.78
N ALA A 600 -11.47 -8.81 -34.80
CA ALA A 600 -10.42 -8.53 -35.77
C ALA A 600 -9.25 -7.79 -35.13
N ALA A 601 -9.52 -6.81 -34.26
CA ALA A 601 -8.51 -6.02 -33.56
C ALA A 601 -7.63 -6.85 -32.61
N LEU A 602 -8.20 -7.87 -31.96
CA LEU A 602 -7.46 -8.80 -31.09
C LEU A 602 -6.39 -9.60 -31.84
N ARG A 603 -6.48 -9.70 -33.18
CA ARG A 603 -5.46 -10.34 -34.03
C ARG A 603 -4.27 -9.44 -34.34
N CYS A 604 -4.30 -8.19 -33.89
CA CYS A 604 -3.16 -7.29 -34.02
C CYS A 604 -1.90 -7.95 -33.42
N PRO A 605 -0.76 -8.01 -34.14
CA PRO A 605 0.44 -8.71 -33.67
C PRO A 605 0.89 -8.26 -32.27
N ASP A 606 0.81 -6.96 -31.98
CA ASP A 606 1.20 -6.42 -30.68
C ASP A 606 0.20 -6.79 -29.57
N THR A 607 -1.11 -6.72 -29.84
CA THR A 607 -2.15 -7.21 -28.92
C THR A 607 -1.96 -8.69 -28.61
N ALA A 608 -1.76 -9.50 -29.66
CA ALA A 608 -1.56 -10.93 -29.53
C ALA A 608 -0.27 -11.27 -28.77
N ALA A 609 0.80 -10.50 -28.96
CA ALA A 609 2.05 -10.67 -28.21
C ALA A 609 1.87 -10.38 -26.72
N VAL A 610 1.18 -9.29 -26.38
CA VAL A 610 0.88 -8.92 -24.98
C VAL A 610 -0.03 -9.95 -24.31
N LEU A 611 -1.14 -10.33 -24.93
CA LEU A 611 -2.05 -11.34 -24.38
C LEU A 611 -1.37 -12.72 -24.29
N GLY A 612 -0.59 -13.09 -25.31
CA GLY A 612 0.20 -14.32 -25.32
C GLY A 612 1.27 -14.37 -24.22
N SER A 613 1.82 -13.22 -23.81
CA SER A 613 2.80 -13.12 -22.72
C SER A 613 2.24 -13.60 -21.37
N VAL A 614 0.93 -13.38 -21.13
CA VAL A 614 0.24 -13.69 -19.87
C VAL A 614 -0.66 -14.93 -19.94
N ARG A 615 -1.11 -15.35 -21.13
CA ARG A 615 -1.99 -16.51 -21.35
C ARG A 615 -1.29 -17.79 -21.81
N ALA A 616 -0.20 -17.69 -22.60
CA ALA A 616 0.47 -18.88 -23.12
C ALA A 616 1.12 -19.71 -21.99
N PRO A 617 1.38 -21.02 -22.18
CA PRO A 617 2.06 -21.83 -21.18
C PRO A 617 3.42 -21.24 -20.75
N MET A 618 3.70 -21.30 -19.44
CA MET A 618 4.94 -20.77 -18.88
C MET A 618 6.06 -21.81 -18.97
N GLY A 619 7.12 -21.47 -19.71
CA GLY A 619 8.36 -22.25 -19.77
C GLY A 619 9.58 -21.32 -19.82
N PRO A 620 10.82 -21.86 -19.76
CA PRO A 620 12.03 -21.03 -19.67
C PRO A 620 12.18 -20.00 -20.79
N ARG A 621 11.82 -20.37 -22.03
CA ARG A 621 11.83 -19.46 -23.18
C ARG A 621 10.82 -18.32 -23.04
N ARG A 622 9.60 -18.61 -22.59
CA ARG A 622 8.55 -17.61 -22.36
C ARG A 622 8.95 -16.67 -21.23
N PHE A 623 9.47 -17.21 -20.13
CA PHE A 623 9.95 -16.40 -19.01
C PHE A 623 11.03 -15.42 -19.44
N LEU A 624 12.06 -15.87 -20.17
CA LEU A 624 13.13 -14.99 -20.65
C LEU A 624 12.64 -13.96 -21.66
N SER A 625 11.75 -14.36 -22.59
CA SER A 625 11.09 -13.44 -23.52
C SER A 625 10.31 -12.36 -22.78
N ASN A 626 9.51 -12.74 -21.78
CA ASN A 626 8.77 -11.81 -20.94
C ASN A 626 9.70 -10.84 -20.18
N VAL A 627 10.83 -11.32 -19.64
CA VAL A 627 11.84 -10.45 -19.00
C VAL A 627 12.35 -9.39 -19.99
N LEU A 628 12.74 -9.80 -21.19
CA LEU A 628 13.31 -8.92 -22.22
C LEU A 628 12.29 -7.89 -22.75
N HIS A 629 11.03 -8.31 -22.93
CA HIS A 629 9.97 -7.48 -23.52
C HIS A 629 9.07 -6.79 -22.48
N SER A 630 9.29 -7.00 -21.18
CA SER A 630 8.49 -6.39 -20.12
C SER A 630 8.35 -4.87 -20.25
N ALA A 631 9.40 -4.18 -20.71
CA ALA A 631 9.39 -2.75 -20.92
C ALA A 631 8.55 -2.29 -22.13
N SER A 632 8.48 -3.09 -23.20
CA SER A 632 7.61 -2.80 -24.34
C SER A 632 6.16 -3.13 -24.00
N TYR A 633 5.91 -4.27 -23.37
CA TYR A 633 4.56 -4.65 -22.94
C TYR A 633 3.98 -3.67 -21.93
N THR A 634 4.76 -3.18 -20.96
CA THR A 634 4.28 -2.14 -20.02
C THR A 634 3.85 -0.84 -20.72
N ARG A 635 4.52 -0.48 -21.83
CA ARG A 635 4.24 0.74 -22.60
C ARG A 635 3.14 0.56 -23.64
N TYR A 636 2.80 -0.68 -23.96
CA TYR A 636 1.72 -1.00 -24.88
C TYR A 636 0.41 -0.35 -24.42
N ARG A 637 -0.32 0.21 -25.38
CA ARG A 637 -1.67 0.71 -25.21
C ARG A 637 -2.57 0.10 -26.27
N ILE A 638 -3.86 0.00 -25.98
CA ILE A 638 -4.89 -0.44 -26.93
C ILE A 638 -6.00 0.61 -26.93
N ASP A 639 -6.52 0.96 -28.09
CA ASP A 639 -7.71 1.81 -28.14
C ASP A 639 -8.94 1.00 -27.74
N ARG A 640 -9.79 1.59 -26.90
CA ARG A 640 -11.03 0.95 -26.48
C ARG A 640 -12.10 1.00 -27.57
N VAL A 641 -11.97 1.86 -28.57
CA VAL A 641 -12.85 1.91 -29.75
C VAL A 641 -12.30 0.93 -30.79
N PRO A 642 -13.00 -0.18 -31.10
CA PRO A 642 -12.47 -1.23 -31.97
C PRO A 642 -12.02 -0.76 -33.35
N ARG A 643 -12.77 0.17 -33.96
CA ARG A 643 -12.43 0.78 -35.24
C ARG A 643 -11.08 1.51 -35.20
N ASP A 644 -10.87 2.33 -34.18
CA ASP A 644 -9.64 3.13 -34.05
C ASP A 644 -8.44 2.22 -33.78
N GLU A 645 -8.66 1.13 -33.04
CA GLU A 645 -7.66 0.09 -32.81
C GLU A 645 -7.28 -0.66 -34.10
N LEU A 646 -8.24 -0.99 -34.96
CA LEU A 646 -7.98 -1.59 -36.28
C LEU A 646 -7.14 -0.66 -37.16
N ILE A 647 -7.49 0.64 -37.18
CA ILE A 647 -6.74 1.67 -37.91
C ILE A 647 -5.31 1.77 -37.37
N ARG A 648 -5.13 1.81 -36.04
CA ARG A 648 -3.83 1.84 -35.37
C ARG A 648 -2.97 0.64 -35.76
N CYS A 649 -3.58 -0.54 -35.87
CA CYS A 649 -2.88 -1.77 -36.23
C CYS A 649 -2.71 -1.97 -37.75
N GLY A 650 -3.31 -1.12 -38.60
CA GLY A 650 -3.31 -1.28 -40.06
C GLY A 650 -4.10 -2.51 -40.54
N LEU A 651 -5.09 -2.95 -39.77
CA LEU A 651 -5.99 -4.06 -40.11
C LEU A 651 -7.23 -3.55 -40.84
N ALA A 652 -7.77 -4.36 -41.75
CA ALA A 652 -9.01 -4.03 -42.45
C ALA A 652 -10.19 -3.99 -41.48
N VAL A 653 -11.06 -2.99 -41.63
CA VAL A 653 -12.32 -2.91 -40.89
C VAL A 653 -13.30 -3.92 -41.52
N PRO A 654 -13.85 -4.88 -40.74
CA PRO A 654 -14.87 -5.79 -41.24
C PRO A 654 -16.07 -5.05 -41.85
N GLU A 655 -16.68 -5.64 -42.88
CA GLU A 655 -17.90 -5.09 -43.46
C GLU A 655 -19.04 -5.10 -42.41
N PRO A 656 -19.80 -4.00 -42.28
CA PRO A 656 -20.87 -3.91 -41.31
C PRO A 656 -22.02 -4.86 -41.70
N THR A 657 -22.55 -5.58 -40.72
CA THR A 657 -23.67 -6.51 -40.89
C THR A 657 -25.00 -5.79 -41.11
N ARG A 658 -25.06 -4.50 -40.74
CA ARG A 658 -26.20 -3.62 -41.01
C ARG A 658 -25.78 -2.49 -41.95
N PRO A 659 -26.66 -2.05 -42.87
CA PRO A 659 -26.38 -0.85 -43.65
C PRO A 659 -26.14 0.34 -42.71
N PRO A 660 -25.26 1.28 -43.09
CA PRO A 660 -24.99 2.47 -42.27
C PRO A 660 -26.31 3.14 -41.91
N TYR A 661 -26.50 3.50 -40.63
CA TYR A 661 -27.67 4.26 -40.23
C TYR A 661 -27.64 5.62 -40.95
N THR A 662 -28.50 5.79 -41.96
CA THR A 662 -28.61 7.02 -42.74
C THR A 662 -29.48 8.09 -42.04
N GLY A 663 -29.77 7.91 -40.74
CA GLY A 663 -30.83 8.63 -40.05
C GLY A 663 -32.20 7.96 -40.23
N MET A 664 -33.12 8.18 -39.29
CA MET A 664 -34.53 8.18 -39.66
C MET A 664 -34.72 9.43 -40.53
N PRO A 665 -35.44 9.34 -41.67
CA PRO A 665 -36.03 10.53 -42.25
C PRO A 665 -36.83 11.24 -41.14
N PRO A 666 -36.82 12.57 -41.05
CA PRO A 666 -37.63 13.32 -40.11
C PRO A 666 -39.12 13.25 -40.51
N ASP A 667 -39.67 12.06 -40.66
CA ASP A 667 -41.07 11.84 -40.94
C ASP A 667 -41.76 11.42 -39.64
N VAL A 668 -42.18 12.48 -38.96
CA VAL A 668 -43.04 12.51 -37.78
C VAL A 668 -44.42 11.93 -38.12
N PRO A 669 -45.04 11.21 -37.17
CA PRO A 669 -46.44 11.46 -36.84
C PRO A 669 -46.60 12.24 -35.54
#